data_AF-A0A842WP99-F1
#
_entry.id   AF-A0A842WP99-F1
#
_cell.length_a   1.000
_cell.length_b   1.000
_cell.length_c   1.000
_cell.angle_alpha   90.00
_cell.angle_beta   90.00
_cell.angle_gamma   90.00
#
_symmetry.space_group_name_H-M   'P 1'
#
loop_
_entity.id
_entity.type
_entity.pdbx_description
1 polymer ?
#
loop_
_entity_poly.entity_id
_entity_poly.type
_entity_poly.pdbx_seq_one_letter_code
_entity_poly.pdbx_strand_id
1 'polypeptide(L)'
;MSLLHRRLFTIVLLTLFVSSSVMTMVPLSSTQKMNTVTHNTGQQEVATITPQNLSIPYVDEHYGHADGIIDPMEYSFQYTDPVTGISVYLEHDSDNLYVGLLAPTENWVAFGWKNYNESFESGGLNGSDLIYGYAPGNPHTSIPRVVPTDIVTVHYELRVRNGTLLQEGDVPGIDSDTPLQNESLLQGYKDMIVGMRIGEVRHFILPAEEAYNRPGHPLYGNDLEYVITLSRIGSNVDNPADAGDIYYRDAYGTGTFQYAFDSNQSRILEAGGSDNASYTQLEYFIKMNSTDSNDIPLLNGTDFSYPFVLMSGPSEDLSDLPDIHSDWSSGIRMQFVSNTAPMIDPQEISNDDVLGFVKTIKLNVTDNSYVRQAFFRVDDENWTSMTYNFKSDFFEYEVDLSTYDLGEHTMSFKAVDPSNTSSYLSYNVTFDWPFIPLLGMKLSVVRTLVADAHQLMRTEDVFTILNNGSAPINAIEILLPKKWESKLLSVMAIDGSGRELVVTRLDDVNNMFHWRVAFFEPIGFEESKSFTFKTYLHSIHELVNFDERIYDLRYLGIPVVPYILTEAKFDIQLHDSDELQDASPKFTMRAVEPMYIREVEFSFYSIIPLLKADRKTTVSVGAWGWMHYAEEITIVNIGSSKENSLNFQVPAYADGIKIYDQVGILRASQWSFSETYEFNRSTSININLNSDRFGSNGLMPGYRYTFYLDYAVQTMNYEDIIPTGSQLEIPMGTLGNVLVHKHVVDVKLPIGINILQATDGYRLLFGVFDFTLRYSTYNTTRYNPATIWVLQQSGVSILARPILFALIFGMVAAIYVAGRRYQLANRDLSDLDEEEASTVGYTGPPTSLIRDYANLFSRKTALDMDLEKLESSRRRGKVTKKEYLLREKDIKSQLRDIASELPELRDKLVSYGGRYREMVSTLELEEEKIQGAKAGLRQLLIRRKKQRVSRVAFERSRQDYLKTISKSTTTIDRILLNLQEEAGED
;
A
#
# COMPACT_ATOMS: atom_id res chain seq x y z
N MET A 1 -23.32 -32.65 -5.92
CA MET A 1 -24.49 -33.55 -5.80
C MET A 1 -24.33 -34.63 -6.86
N SER A 2 -24.53 -35.93 -6.68
CA SER A 2 -25.13 -36.76 -5.65
C SER A 2 -24.58 -38.16 -5.98
N LEU A 3 -23.75 -38.73 -5.12
CA LEU A 3 -24.15 -39.75 -4.14
C LEU A 3 -24.71 -41.05 -4.74
N LEU A 4 -24.12 -42.14 -4.23
CA LEU A 4 -24.74 -43.42 -3.94
C LEU A 4 -24.97 -44.39 -5.12
N HIS A 5 -24.06 -45.36 -5.23
CA HIS A 5 -24.46 -46.76 -5.33
C HIS A 5 -23.71 -47.60 -4.29
N ARG A 6 -24.44 -47.88 -3.20
CA ARG A 6 -24.15 -48.91 -2.20
C ARG A 6 -24.77 -50.23 -2.69
N ARG A 7 -23.98 -51.29 -2.55
CA ARG A 7 -24.36 -52.65 -2.08
C ARG A 7 -25.07 -53.62 -3.03
N LEU A 8 -24.28 -54.62 -3.43
CA LEU A 8 -24.50 -56.06 -3.22
C LEU A 8 -23.19 -56.53 -2.55
N PHE A 9 -23.04 -56.72 -1.23
CA PHE A 9 -23.65 -57.67 -0.30
C PHE A 9 -23.81 -59.10 -0.83
N THR A 10 -23.22 -60.02 -0.05
CA THR A 10 -23.54 -61.46 0.05
C THR A 10 -22.97 -62.43 -0.99
N ILE A 11 -21.68 -62.72 -0.84
CA ILE A 11 -21.26 -64.10 -0.51
C ILE A 11 -20.52 -63.98 0.84
N VAL A 12 -21.27 -64.03 1.96
CA VAL A 12 -21.33 -65.20 2.86
C VAL A 12 -19.99 -65.35 3.58
N LEU A 13 -19.80 -64.83 4.81
CA LEU A 13 -20.60 -65.03 6.02
C LEU A 13 -21.03 -66.48 6.23
N LEU A 14 -20.07 -67.41 6.19
CA LEU A 14 -20.23 -68.71 6.82
C LEU A 14 -18.88 -69.34 7.17
N THR A 15 -18.11 -68.68 8.03
CA THR A 15 -17.16 -69.36 8.94
C THR A 15 -16.85 -68.41 10.09
N LEU A 16 -17.84 -68.27 10.96
CA LEU A 16 -17.71 -67.68 12.29
C LEU A 16 -17.47 -68.82 13.27
N PHE A 17 -16.54 -68.59 14.23
CA PHE A 17 -16.28 -69.33 15.46
C PHE A 17 -15.53 -70.68 15.37
N VAL A 18 -14.23 -70.68 15.73
CA VAL A 18 -13.71 -71.04 17.08
C VAL A 18 -12.16 -71.02 17.04
N SER A 19 -11.55 -70.20 17.92
CA SER A 19 -10.20 -70.23 18.56
C SER A 19 -8.95 -70.71 17.78
N SER A 20 -7.74 -70.19 17.93
CA SER A 20 -7.11 -69.09 18.68
C SER A 20 -5.62 -69.16 18.30
N SER A 21 -4.89 -68.05 18.53
CA SER A 21 -3.45 -67.99 18.80
C SER A 21 -2.49 -67.69 17.63
N VAL A 22 -1.94 -66.46 17.74
CA VAL A 22 -0.52 -66.08 17.60
C VAL A 22 -0.07 -65.43 16.29
N MET A 23 0.60 -64.28 16.49
CA MET A 23 1.42 -63.43 15.62
C MET A 23 0.72 -62.42 14.69
N THR A 24 0.59 -61.19 15.19
CA THR A 24 0.59 -59.98 14.37
C THR A 24 1.80 -59.12 14.70
N MET A 25 2.51 -58.75 13.64
CA MET A 25 3.60 -57.78 13.59
C MET A 25 3.16 -56.38 14.03
N VAL A 26 4.07 -55.62 14.61
CA VAL A 26 4.01 -54.17 14.79
C VAL A 26 5.21 -53.56 14.06
N PRO A 27 5.06 -52.53 13.21
CA PRO A 27 6.15 -51.64 12.82
C PRO A 27 6.25 -50.44 13.78
N LEU A 28 7.47 -49.94 13.90
CA LEU A 28 7.96 -48.94 14.84
C LEU A 28 7.27 -47.57 14.72
N SER A 29 6.94 -47.00 15.87
CA SER A 29 6.94 -45.56 16.12
C SER A 29 7.29 -45.32 17.60
N SER A 30 8.46 -44.74 17.81
CA SER A 30 8.99 -44.33 19.11
C SER A 30 8.35 -43.02 19.56
N THR A 31 7.41 -43.12 20.49
CA THR A 31 7.03 -42.02 21.38
C THR A 31 7.15 -42.57 22.78
N GLN A 32 8.28 -42.31 23.44
CA GLN A 32 8.46 -42.60 24.86
C GLN A 32 7.56 -41.64 25.64
N LYS A 33 6.42 -42.15 26.12
CA LYS A 33 5.71 -41.56 27.24
C LYS A 33 6.40 -42.01 28.52
N MET A 34 6.66 -41.04 29.40
CA MET A 34 6.99 -41.24 30.81
C MET A 34 6.05 -42.26 31.45
N ASN A 35 6.61 -43.30 32.04
CA ASN A 35 5.89 -44.19 32.94
C ASN A 35 6.28 -43.85 34.37
N THR A 36 5.25 -43.43 35.10
CA THR A 36 5.04 -43.57 36.53
C THR A 36 5.59 -44.89 37.08
N VAL A 37 6.51 -44.82 38.05
CA VAL A 37 6.99 -45.97 38.81
C VAL A 37 6.05 -46.23 39.99
N THR A 38 5.21 -47.24 39.85
CA THR A 38 4.48 -47.86 40.96
C THR A 38 5.38 -48.88 41.69
N HIS A 39 5.48 -48.74 43.01
CA HIS A 39 6.02 -49.74 43.92
C HIS A 39 5.33 -51.11 43.76
N ASN A 40 6.12 -52.18 43.66
CA ASN A 40 5.81 -53.42 44.37
C ASN A 40 7.02 -54.34 44.56
N THR A 41 6.99 -54.98 45.72
CA THR A 41 7.95 -55.89 46.36
C THR A 41 8.06 -57.26 45.66
N GLY A 42 9.26 -57.86 45.67
CA GLY A 42 9.45 -59.25 45.24
C GLY A 42 10.91 -59.72 45.14
N GLN A 43 11.38 -60.36 46.21
CA GLN A 43 12.54 -61.25 46.43
C GLN A 43 13.51 -61.64 45.28
N GLN A 44 14.81 -61.43 45.60
CA GLN A 44 16.00 -62.28 45.40
C GLN A 44 16.21 -63.04 44.06
N GLU A 45 17.20 -62.58 43.29
CA GLU A 45 18.24 -63.44 42.69
C GLU A 45 19.60 -62.74 42.80
N VAL A 46 20.61 -63.44 43.33
CA VAL A 46 21.99 -62.96 43.50
C VAL A 46 22.72 -63.08 42.18
N ALA A 47 23.00 -61.96 41.53
CA ALA A 47 23.89 -61.88 40.37
C ALA A 47 25.29 -61.42 40.83
N THR A 48 26.32 -62.13 40.36
CA THR A 48 27.74 -61.80 40.50
C THR A 48 28.04 -60.34 40.15
N ILE A 49 28.52 -59.57 41.14
CA ILE A 49 28.73 -58.12 41.07
C ILE A 49 30.11 -57.84 40.46
N THR A 50 30.13 -57.10 39.34
CA THR A 50 31.36 -56.53 38.73
C THR A 50 31.61 -55.17 39.39
N PRO A 51 32.86 -54.69 39.58
CA PRO A 51 33.10 -53.33 40.07
C PRO A 51 32.32 -52.32 39.23
N GLN A 52 31.49 -51.51 39.89
CA GLN A 52 30.65 -50.51 39.22
C GLN A 52 31.42 -49.20 39.08
N ASN A 53 31.64 -48.77 37.83
CA ASN A 53 32.16 -47.45 37.51
C ASN A 53 30.96 -46.49 37.35
N LEU A 54 30.85 -45.54 38.26
CA LEU A 54 29.84 -44.48 38.26
C LEU A 54 30.42 -43.22 37.62
N SER A 55 29.72 -42.63 36.66
CA SER A 55 30.09 -41.35 36.05
C SER A 55 29.22 -40.26 36.65
N ILE A 56 29.84 -39.37 37.42
CA ILE A 56 29.16 -38.25 38.08
C ILE A 56 29.13 -37.07 37.10
N PRO A 57 27.93 -36.55 36.78
CA PRO A 57 27.77 -35.48 35.81
C PRO A 57 28.25 -34.12 36.36
N TYR A 58 28.72 -33.29 35.44
CA TYR A 58 28.95 -31.88 35.66
C TYR A 58 27.63 -31.11 35.61
N VAL A 59 27.49 -30.11 36.47
CA VAL A 59 26.41 -29.11 36.43
C VAL A 59 27.01 -27.70 36.40
N ASP A 60 26.36 -26.79 35.68
CA ASP A 60 26.80 -25.39 35.60
C ASP A 60 26.59 -24.63 36.93
N GLU A 61 25.54 -24.99 37.65
CA GLU A 61 25.16 -24.39 38.93
C GLU A 61 24.35 -25.43 39.72
N HIS A 62 24.64 -25.59 41.02
CA HIS A 62 23.79 -26.35 41.92
C HIS A 62 22.74 -25.42 42.52
N TYR A 63 21.47 -25.79 42.37
CA TYR A 63 20.33 -24.98 42.82
C TYR A 63 19.79 -25.40 44.19
N GLY A 64 20.24 -26.55 44.72
CA GLY A 64 19.84 -27.08 46.03
C GLY A 64 20.55 -26.42 47.22
N HIS A 65 20.22 -26.90 48.41
CA HIS A 65 20.79 -26.46 49.68
C HIS A 65 21.16 -27.69 50.51
N ALA A 66 22.26 -27.65 51.26
CA ALA A 66 22.58 -28.76 52.17
C ALA A 66 21.75 -28.62 53.45
N ASP A 67 20.44 -28.87 53.33
CA ASP A 67 19.46 -28.64 54.40
C ASP A 67 18.99 -29.94 55.08
N GLY A 68 19.52 -31.08 54.62
CA GLY A 68 19.29 -32.40 55.19
C GLY A 68 18.06 -33.09 54.65
N ILE A 69 17.43 -32.57 53.59
CA ILE A 69 16.24 -33.13 52.96
C ILE A 69 16.49 -33.24 51.46
N ILE A 70 16.79 -34.46 51.02
CA ILE A 70 17.13 -34.74 49.63
C ILE A 70 15.86 -34.75 48.78
N ASP A 71 15.78 -33.84 47.80
CA ASP A 71 14.66 -33.77 46.88
C ASP A 71 14.89 -34.54 45.56
N PRO A 72 13.82 -35.10 44.94
CA PRO A 72 13.96 -35.93 43.74
C PRO A 72 14.55 -35.24 42.50
N MET A 73 14.62 -33.92 42.47
CA MET A 73 15.12 -33.11 41.35
C MET A 73 16.32 -32.23 41.73
N GLU A 74 16.84 -32.38 42.95
CA GLU A 74 17.93 -31.57 43.46
C GLU A 74 19.29 -31.99 42.91
N TYR A 75 19.45 -33.29 42.64
CA TYR A 75 20.69 -33.87 42.13
C TYR A 75 20.46 -34.54 40.78
N SER A 76 21.42 -34.36 39.87
CA SER A 76 21.41 -34.93 38.52
C SER A 76 21.79 -36.42 38.46
N PHE A 77 22.37 -36.99 39.52
CA PHE A 77 22.72 -38.40 39.61
C PHE A 77 22.33 -39.04 40.94
N GLN A 78 21.86 -40.30 40.87
CA GLN A 78 21.50 -41.13 42.03
C GLN A 78 22.02 -42.56 41.86
N TYR A 79 22.52 -43.15 42.94
CA TYR A 79 22.90 -44.56 43.01
C TYR A 79 22.57 -45.17 44.38
N THR A 80 22.05 -46.39 44.43
CA THR A 80 21.83 -47.13 45.69
C THR A 80 22.80 -48.29 45.81
N ASP A 81 23.63 -48.30 46.84
CA ASP A 81 24.56 -49.39 47.11
C ASP A 81 23.79 -50.64 47.58
N PRO A 82 23.88 -51.77 46.87
CA PRO A 82 23.10 -52.97 47.20
C PRO A 82 23.52 -53.64 48.52
N VAL A 83 24.72 -53.33 49.04
CA VAL A 83 25.23 -53.90 50.30
C VAL A 83 24.75 -53.10 51.50
N THR A 84 24.99 -51.79 51.49
CA THR A 84 24.60 -50.91 52.61
C THR A 84 23.14 -50.47 52.57
N GLY A 85 22.52 -50.48 51.39
CA GLY A 85 21.20 -49.89 51.16
C GLY A 85 21.21 -48.35 51.14
N ILE A 86 22.37 -47.72 51.29
CA ILE A 86 22.53 -46.27 51.26
C ILE A 86 22.36 -45.80 49.80
N SER A 87 21.47 -44.83 49.60
CA SER A 87 21.35 -44.11 48.33
C SER A 87 22.17 -42.84 48.38
N VAL A 88 23.01 -42.65 47.37
CA VAL A 88 23.91 -41.50 47.22
C VAL A 88 23.45 -40.69 46.02
N TYR A 89 23.34 -39.39 46.23
CA TYR A 89 22.95 -38.39 45.25
C TYR A 89 24.15 -37.47 45.05
N LEU A 90 24.56 -37.27 43.79
CA LEU A 90 25.83 -36.61 43.48
C LEU A 90 25.70 -35.70 42.27
N GLU A 91 26.38 -34.58 42.33
CA GLU A 91 26.73 -33.77 41.17
C GLU A 91 27.89 -32.84 41.51
N HIS A 92 28.50 -32.20 40.51
CA HIS A 92 29.63 -31.32 40.76
C HIS A 92 29.70 -30.16 39.77
N ASP A 93 30.22 -29.03 40.22
CA ASP A 93 30.53 -27.84 39.40
C ASP A 93 32.04 -27.75 39.07
N SER A 94 32.80 -28.82 39.34
CA SER A 94 34.27 -28.95 39.25
C SER A 94 35.07 -28.32 40.38
N ASP A 95 34.49 -27.40 41.17
CA ASP A 95 35.13 -26.84 42.36
C ASP A 95 34.61 -27.54 43.63
N ASN A 96 33.31 -27.86 43.64
CA ASN A 96 32.54 -28.45 44.71
C ASN A 96 31.86 -29.74 44.24
N LEU A 97 31.79 -30.70 45.15
CA LEU A 97 30.99 -31.91 45.03
C LEU A 97 29.81 -31.79 45.99
N TYR A 98 28.61 -31.94 45.45
CA TYR A 98 27.35 -31.91 46.18
C TYR A 98 26.95 -33.36 46.46
N VAL A 99 26.75 -33.70 47.74
CA VAL A 99 26.53 -35.07 48.18
C VAL A 99 25.28 -35.14 49.04
N GLY A 100 24.28 -35.91 48.60
CA GLY A 100 23.15 -36.34 49.42
C GLY A 100 23.27 -37.82 49.78
N LEU A 101 23.05 -38.18 51.03
CA LEU A 101 23.03 -39.56 51.54
C LEU A 101 21.68 -39.87 52.16
N LEU A 102 20.98 -40.86 51.63
CA LEU A 102 19.77 -41.43 52.22
C LEU A 102 20.08 -42.84 52.72
N ALA A 103 20.23 -42.99 54.02
CA ALA A 103 20.66 -44.24 54.66
C ALA A 103 19.53 -44.88 55.47
N PRO A 104 19.30 -46.21 55.36
CA PRO A 104 18.27 -46.93 56.14
C PRO A 104 18.75 -47.23 57.58
N THR A 105 19.15 -46.19 58.30
CA THR A 105 19.62 -46.24 59.69
C THR A 105 19.12 -44.99 60.44
N GLU A 106 19.24 -44.99 61.76
CA GLU A 106 19.05 -43.82 62.64
C GLU A 106 20.40 -43.31 63.22
N ASN A 107 21.51 -43.94 62.82
CA ASN A 107 22.84 -43.75 63.40
C ASN A 107 23.77 -43.00 62.43
N TRP A 108 25.06 -42.90 62.78
CA TRP A 108 26.02 -42.26 61.89
C TRP A 108 26.17 -42.97 60.55
N VAL A 109 26.35 -42.16 59.52
CA VAL A 109 26.62 -42.52 58.14
C VAL A 109 27.93 -41.87 57.75
N ALA A 110 28.74 -42.58 56.97
CA ALA A 110 29.96 -42.04 56.44
C ALA A 110 30.17 -42.45 55.00
N PHE A 111 30.88 -41.59 54.28
CA PHE A 111 31.41 -41.91 52.96
C PHE A 111 32.89 -41.55 52.92
N GLY A 112 33.63 -42.26 52.08
CA GLY A 112 35.05 -41.99 51.91
C GLY A 112 35.59 -42.46 50.58
N TRP A 113 36.75 -41.94 50.24
CA TRP A 113 37.43 -42.28 49.00
C TRP A 113 38.93 -42.40 49.18
N LYS A 114 39.55 -43.08 48.22
CA LYS A 114 41.01 -43.18 48.10
C LYS A 114 41.49 -42.52 46.83
N ASN A 115 42.81 -42.36 46.73
CA ASN A 115 43.44 -41.93 45.48
C ASN A 115 43.09 -42.89 44.33
N TYR A 116 43.00 -42.39 43.10
CA TYR A 116 42.54 -43.13 41.93
C TYR A 116 43.41 -44.36 41.59
N ASN A 117 44.65 -44.39 42.09
CA ASN A 117 45.59 -45.50 41.93
C ASN A 117 45.59 -46.52 43.09
N GLU A 118 44.69 -46.38 44.07
CA GLU A 118 44.61 -47.24 45.26
C GLU A 118 43.33 -48.11 45.27
N SER A 119 43.16 -48.93 46.32
CA SER A 119 42.00 -49.79 46.56
C SER A 119 41.75 -50.00 48.07
N PHE A 120 40.51 -50.32 48.43
CA PHE A 120 40.12 -50.68 49.79
C PHE A 120 40.44 -52.15 50.15
N GLU A 121 40.66 -53.04 49.17
CA GLU A 121 40.85 -54.48 49.38
C GLU A 121 42.01 -54.86 50.31
N SER A 122 43.17 -54.21 50.17
CA SER A 122 44.41 -54.63 50.85
C SER A 122 44.69 -53.88 52.15
N GLY A 123 44.03 -52.75 52.39
CA GLY A 123 44.32 -51.84 53.51
C GLY A 123 43.11 -51.30 54.26
N GLY A 124 41.89 -51.64 53.85
CA GLY A 124 40.66 -51.02 54.35
C GLY A 124 40.73 -49.51 54.21
N LEU A 125 40.31 -48.77 55.24
CA LEU A 125 40.29 -47.30 55.25
C LEU A 125 41.68 -46.66 55.27
N ASN A 126 42.78 -47.37 55.51
CA ASN A 126 44.09 -46.73 55.64
C ASN A 126 44.47 -45.94 54.38
N GLY A 127 44.75 -44.64 54.53
CA GLY A 127 45.04 -43.72 53.43
C GLY A 127 43.81 -43.26 52.65
N SER A 128 42.60 -43.43 53.18
CA SER A 128 41.37 -42.84 52.64
C SER A 128 41.05 -41.51 53.32
N ASP A 129 40.25 -40.74 52.62
CA ASP A 129 39.56 -39.55 53.10
C ASP A 129 38.13 -39.92 53.49
N LEU A 130 37.58 -39.32 54.54
CA LEU A 130 36.35 -39.78 55.20
C LEU A 130 35.54 -38.61 55.75
N ILE A 131 34.26 -38.59 55.41
CA ILE A 131 33.29 -37.67 56.01
C ILE A 131 32.25 -38.48 56.76
N TYR A 132 32.08 -38.15 58.04
CA TYR A 132 31.11 -38.76 58.95
C TYR A 132 30.01 -37.76 59.28
N GLY A 133 28.79 -38.24 59.48
CA GLY A 133 27.80 -37.49 60.23
C GLY A 133 26.54 -38.26 60.61
N TYR A 134 25.71 -37.63 61.41
CA TYR A 134 24.40 -38.12 61.83
C TYR A 134 23.46 -36.94 62.14
N ALA A 135 22.16 -37.18 62.08
CA ALA A 135 21.15 -36.21 62.50
C ALA A 135 20.75 -36.49 63.97
N PRO A 136 20.92 -35.54 64.92
CA PRO A 136 20.69 -35.78 66.34
C PRO A 136 19.19 -35.86 66.70
N GLY A 137 18.86 -36.78 67.63
CA GLY A 137 17.50 -37.22 67.96
C GLY A 137 16.36 -36.19 68.12
N ASN A 138 15.43 -36.22 67.16
CA ASN A 138 14.00 -36.56 67.26
C ASN A 138 13.52 -36.73 65.81
N PRO A 139 12.90 -37.87 65.43
CA PRO A 139 12.44 -38.07 64.06
C PRO A 139 11.54 -36.92 63.57
N HIS A 140 11.92 -36.27 62.47
CA HIS A 140 11.13 -35.24 61.83
C HIS A 140 9.82 -35.83 61.32
N THR A 141 8.75 -35.03 61.41
CA THR A 141 7.44 -35.43 60.87
C THR A 141 7.45 -35.43 59.35
N SER A 142 6.50 -36.15 58.75
CA SER A 142 6.33 -36.20 57.29
C SER A 142 6.28 -34.81 56.66
N ILE A 143 7.12 -34.58 55.66
CA ILE A 143 7.24 -33.31 54.93
C ILE A 143 6.04 -33.16 53.97
N PRO A 144 5.21 -32.10 54.11
CA PRO A 144 4.13 -31.82 53.17
C PRO A 144 4.70 -31.49 51.79
N ARG A 145 4.14 -32.10 50.75
CA ARG A 145 4.46 -31.83 49.34
C ARG A 145 3.24 -31.35 48.59
N VAL A 146 3.43 -30.43 47.64
CA VAL A 146 2.35 -29.84 46.86
C VAL A 146 1.60 -30.90 46.06
N VAL A 147 0.27 -30.92 46.18
CA VAL A 147 -0.63 -31.61 45.27
C VAL A 147 -1.40 -30.60 44.40
N PRO A 148 -1.94 -31.00 43.22
CA PRO A 148 -2.58 -30.06 42.29
C PRO A 148 -3.77 -29.25 42.87
N THR A 149 -4.38 -29.73 43.95
CA THR A 149 -5.49 -29.08 44.65
C THR A 149 -5.07 -28.07 45.70
N ASP A 150 -3.77 -27.95 45.99
CA ASP A 150 -3.27 -27.01 46.99
C ASP A 150 -3.20 -25.59 46.45
N ILE A 151 -3.34 -24.63 47.37
CA ILE A 151 -3.05 -23.22 47.13
C ILE A 151 -1.59 -23.02 47.51
N VAL A 152 -0.78 -22.40 46.65
CA VAL A 152 0.66 -22.28 46.86
C VAL A 152 1.14 -20.84 46.71
N THR A 153 2.34 -20.56 47.20
CA THR A 153 3.08 -19.36 46.82
C THR A 153 4.46 -19.76 46.35
N VAL A 154 4.84 -19.28 45.18
CA VAL A 154 6.09 -19.65 44.51
C VAL A 154 6.79 -18.38 44.09
N HIS A 155 7.97 -18.15 44.65
CA HIS A 155 8.89 -17.14 44.17
C HIS A 155 9.54 -17.65 42.88
N TYR A 156 9.70 -16.82 41.85
CA TYR A 156 10.36 -17.21 40.62
C TYR A 156 11.28 -16.10 40.09
N GLU A 157 12.39 -16.54 39.51
CA GLU A 157 13.20 -15.77 38.58
C GLU A 157 13.00 -16.33 37.17
N LEU A 158 12.71 -15.45 36.21
CA LEU A 158 12.56 -15.82 34.81
C LEU A 158 13.66 -15.17 33.96
N ARG A 159 14.45 -15.99 33.29
CA ARG A 159 15.51 -15.58 32.37
C ARG A 159 15.21 -16.10 30.96
N VAL A 160 15.76 -15.43 29.95
CA VAL A 160 15.79 -15.94 28.56
C VAL A 160 17.09 -16.68 28.31
N ARG A 161 17.14 -17.52 27.26
CA ARG A 161 18.31 -18.32 26.86
C ARG A 161 19.68 -17.62 26.99
N ASN A 162 19.75 -16.33 26.65
CA ASN A 162 21.00 -15.55 26.71
C ASN A 162 21.44 -15.13 28.13
N GLY A 163 20.70 -15.53 29.18
CA GLY A 163 20.96 -15.23 30.59
C GLY A 163 20.31 -13.95 31.13
N THR A 164 19.60 -13.17 30.30
CA THR A 164 18.98 -11.91 30.75
C THR A 164 17.76 -12.19 31.64
N LEU A 165 17.75 -11.64 32.86
CA LEU A 165 16.59 -11.64 33.75
C LEU A 165 15.48 -10.76 33.17
N LEU A 166 14.31 -11.35 32.94
CA LEU A 166 13.12 -10.66 32.45
C LEU A 166 12.17 -10.24 33.58
N GLN A 167 11.93 -11.15 34.53
CA GLN A 167 10.95 -10.99 35.59
C GLN A 167 11.41 -11.70 36.85
N GLU A 168 11.00 -11.17 37.99
CA GLU A 168 11.21 -11.73 39.32
C GLU A 168 9.98 -11.38 40.18
N GLY A 169 9.50 -12.32 40.98
CA GLY A 169 8.39 -12.08 41.89
C GLY A 169 7.68 -13.37 42.33
N ASP A 170 6.46 -13.24 42.87
CA ASP A 170 5.71 -14.38 43.41
C ASP A 170 4.48 -14.70 42.54
N VAL A 171 4.47 -15.88 41.91
CA VAL A 171 3.36 -16.37 41.09
C VAL A 171 3.22 -17.90 41.20
N PRO A 172 2.10 -18.43 41.75
CA PRO A 172 1.02 -17.70 42.41
C PRO A 172 1.52 -16.88 43.61
N GLY A 173 0.95 -15.69 43.81
CA GLY A 173 1.36 -14.79 44.88
C GLY A 173 0.83 -15.19 46.25
N ILE A 174 1.30 -14.52 47.30
CA ILE A 174 0.86 -14.76 48.69
C ILE A 174 -0.65 -14.51 48.90
N ASP A 175 -1.26 -13.66 48.07
CA ASP A 175 -2.70 -13.36 48.13
C ASP A 175 -3.55 -14.30 47.25
N SER A 176 -2.96 -15.31 46.58
CA SER A 176 -3.75 -16.27 45.80
C SER A 176 -4.50 -17.23 46.71
N ASP A 177 -5.80 -17.41 46.43
CA ASP A 177 -6.69 -18.42 47.01
C ASP A 177 -7.08 -19.51 45.98
N THR A 178 -6.44 -19.51 44.80
CA THR A 178 -6.77 -20.43 43.70
C THR A 178 -5.92 -21.70 43.80
N PRO A 179 -6.51 -22.90 43.74
CA PRO A 179 -5.75 -24.14 43.63
C PRO A 179 -4.83 -24.16 42.40
N LEU A 180 -3.60 -24.66 42.54
CA LEU A 180 -2.57 -24.67 41.49
C LEU A 180 -3.07 -25.18 40.14
N GLN A 181 -3.86 -26.25 40.12
CA GLN A 181 -4.40 -26.82 38.87
C GLN A 181 -5.30 -25.84 38.08
N ASN A 182 -5.95 -24.91 38.76
CA ASN A 182 -6.89 -23.94 38.20
C ASN A 182 -6.22 -22.59 37.86
N GLU A 183 -4.95 -22.41 38.22
CA GLU A 183 -4.19 -21.20 37.89
C GLU A 183 -3.97 -21.08 36.37
N SER A 184 -4.09 -19.86 35.87
CA SER A 184 -3.92 -19.53 34.44
C SER A 184 -2.44 -19.36 34.08
N LEU A 185 -1.64 -20.39 34.37
CA LEU A 185 -0.19 -20.43 34.17
C LEU A 185 0.20 -21.47 33.11
N LEU A 186 1.43 -21.38 32.59
CA LEU A 186 1.98 -22.39 31.68
C LEU A 186 1.93 -23.77 32.33
N GLN A 187 1.56 -24.79 31.55
CA GLN A 187 1.41 -26.14 32.09
C GLN A 187 2.74 -26.68 32.61
N GLY A 188 3.84 -26.50 31.86
CA GLY A 188 5.17 -26.91 32.31
C GLY A 188 5.60 -26.24 33.62
N TYR A 189 5.25 -24.96 33.84
CA TYR A 189 5.53 -24.28 35.10
C TYR A 189 4.76 -24.90 36.28
N LYS A 190 3.48 -25.23 36.08
CA LYS A 190 2.67 -25.91 37.12
C LYS A 190 3.19 -27.31 37.42
N ASP A 191 3.58 -28.06 36.40
CA ASP A 191 4.10 -29.42 36.54
C ASP A 191 5.38 -29.43 37.39
N MET A 192 6.21 -28.39 37.28
CA MET A 192 7.41 -28.23 38.09
C MET A 192 7.15 -27.81 39.55
N ILE A 193 5.97 -27.26 39.88
CA ILE A 193 5.60 -26.94 41.27
C ILE A 193 5.04 -28.18 41.99
N VAL A 194 4.40 -29.09 41.28
CA VAL A 194 3.82 -30.29 41.88
C VAL A 194 4.92 -31.15 42.52
N GLY A 195 4.66 -31.61 43.74
CA GLY A 195 5.60 -32.39 44.53
C GLY A 195 6.68 -31.57 45.26
N MET A 196 6.73 -30.24 45.07
CA MET A 196 7.66 -29.39 45.81
C MET A 196 7.34 -29.36 47.31
N ARG A 197 8.35 -29.20 48.16
CA ARG A 197 8.21 -28.80 49.58
C ARG A 197 8.51 -27.32 49.78
N ILE A 198 8.08 -26.76 50.91
CA ILE A 198 8.43 -25.37 51.27
C ILE A 198 9.95 -25.28 51.44
N GLY A 199 10.57 -24.25 50.87
CA GLY A 199 12.02 -24.05 50.83
C GLY A 199 12.71 -24.69 49.63
N GLU A 200 12.08 -25.66 48.93
CA GLU A 200 12.68 -26.32 47.77
C GLU A 200 12.88 -25.34 46.62
N VAL A 201 14.05 -25.43 45.99
CA VAL A 201 14.41 -24.69 44.79
C VAL A 201 14.43 -25.64 43.59
N ARG A 202 13.85 -25.24 42.47
CA ARG A 202 13.95 -25.98 41.21
C ARG A 202 14.39 -25.07 40.07
N HIS A 203 15.30 -25.58 39.26
CA HIS A 203 15.70 -24.99 37.98
C HIS A 203 15.18 -25.84 36.81
N PHE A 204 14.61 -25.19 35.81
CA PHE A 204 14.19 -25.86 34.58
C PHE A 204 14.07 -24.87 33.42
N ILE A 205 14.13 -25.41 32.21
CA ILE A 205 13.97 -24.64 30.97
C ILE A 205 12.70 -25.12 30.28
N LEU A 206 11.76 -24.20 30.02
CA LEU A 206 10.61 -24.45 29.16
C LEU A 206 10.96 -24.04 27.72
N PRO A 207 11.00 -24.99 26.77
CA PRO A 207 11.30 -24.66 25.39
C PRO A 207 10.18 -23.80 24.79
N ALA A 208 10.54 -22.95 23.83
CA ALA A 208 9.63 -22.00 23.20
C ALA A 208 8.37 -22.66 22.61
N GLU A 209 8.47 -23.91 22.17
CA GLU A 209 7.36 -24.72 21.66
C GLU A 209 6.31 -25.08 22.72
N GLU A 210 6.72 -25.21 23.98
CA GLU A 210 5.87 -25.53 25.14
C GLU A 210 5.48 -24.29 25.96
N ALA A 211 6.20 -23.18 25.76
CA ALA A 211 5.93 -21.88 26.37
C ALA A 211 4.95 -21.04 25.51
N TYR A 212 5.39 -19.86 25.04
CA TYR A 212 4.57 -18.96 24.24
C TYR A 212 4.77 -19.20 22.74
N ASN A 213 4.07 -20.21 22.21
CA ASN A 213 4.22 -20.64 20.81
C ASN A 213 3.26 -19.97 19.80
N ARG A 214 2.47 -18.97 20.22
CA ARG A 214 1.54 -18.23 19.35
C ARG A 214 2.07 -16.83 19.00
N PRO A 215 2.10 -16.44 17.70
CA PRO A 215 2.51 -15.10 17.30
C PRO A 215 1.67 -14.01 17.99
N GLY A 216 2.34 -12.94 18.46
CA GLY A 216 1.70 -11.78 19.10
C GLY A 216 1.97 -11.63 20.60
N HIS A 217 2.53 -12.65 21.28
CA HIS A 217 2.98 -12.52 22.67
C HIS A 217 4.41 -11.92 22.74
N PRO A 218 4.75 -11.05 23.71
CA PRO A 218 6.10 -10.47 23.84
C PRO A 218 7.22 -11.50 23.99
N LEU A 219 6.89 -12.65 24.59
CA LEU A 219 7.83 -13.76 24.80
C LEU A 219 7.73 -14.84 23.70
N TYR A 220 7.04 -14.56 22.59
CA TYR A 220 6.90 -15.53 21.51
C TYR A 220 8.26 -15.94 20.95
N GLY A 221 8.49 -17.25 20.89
CA GLY A 221 9.71 -17.84 20.33
C GLY A 221 10.95 -17.82 21.22
N ASN A 222 10.82 -17.46 22.50
CA ASN A 222 11.92 -17.54 23.46
C ASN A 222 11.78 -18.78 24.36
N ASP A 223 12.91 -19.43 24.63
CA ASP A 223 13.02 -20.40 25.72
C ASP A 223 13.06 -19.66 27.06
N LEU A 224 12.36 -20.21 28.05
CA LEU A 224 12.16 -19.61 29.35
C LEU A 224 12.88 -20.43 30.41
N GLU A 225 13.94 -19.88 30.99
CA GLU A 225 14.72 -20.46 32.08
C GLU A 225 14.13 -19.97 33.41
N TYR A 226 13.63 -20.90 34.23
CA TYR A 226 13.02 -20.61 35.52
C TYR A 226 13.89 -21.14 36.66
N VAL A 227 14.05 -20.32 37.69
CA VAL A 227 14.45 -20.75 39.03
C VAL A 227 13.28 -20.44 39.95
N ILE A 228 12.71 -21.44 40.59
CA ILE A 228 11.54 -21.30 41.46
C ILE A 228 11.83 -21.74 42.88
N THR A 229 11.26 -21.06 43.86
CA THR A 229 11.33 -21.40 45.29
C THR A 229 9.94 -21.42 45.89
N LEU A 230 9.54 -22.55 46.49
CA LEU A 230 8.22 -22.65 47.12
C LEU A 230 8.24 -22.03 48.52
N SER A 231 7.33 -21.10 48.81
CA SER A 231 7.26 -20.40 50.10
C SER A 231 6.02 -20.72 50.93
N ARG A 232 4.98 -21.33 50.34
CA ARG A 232 3.72 -21.64 51.05
C ARG A 232 2.96 -22.82 50.43
N ILE A 233 2.35 -23.66 51.28
CA ILE A 233 1.34 -24.67 50.92
C ILE A 233 0.11 -24.50 51.82
N GLY A 234 -1.03 -24.11 51.24
CA GLY A 234 -2.25 -23.79 51.96
C GLY A 234 -2.01 -22.64 52.94
N SER A 235 -2.17 -22.92 54.24
CA SER A 235 -1.83 -21.98 55.32
C SER A 235 -0.43 -22.20 55.92
N ASN A 236 0.30 -23.22 55.47
CA ASN A 236 1.63 -23.56 56.00
C ASN A 236 2.71 -22.73 55.30
N VAL A 237 3.57 -22.10 56.09
CA VAL A 237 4.75 -21.33 55.65
C VAL A 237 6.04 -21.81 56.35
N ASP A 238 5.94 -22.84 57.19
CA ASP A 238 7.07 -23.34 57.95
C ASP A 238 7.98 -24.17 57.03
N ASN A 239 9.25 -23.77 56.92
CA ASN A 239 10.24 -24.49 56.14
C ASN A 239 10.70 -25.72 56.94
N PRO A 240 10.51 -26.96 56.47
CA PRO A 240 10.95 -28.16 57.17
C PRO A 240 12.48 -28.22 57.40
N ALA A 241 13.26 -27.53 56.57
CA ALA A 241 14.71 -27.39 56.73
C ALA A 241 15.10 -26.70 58.06
N ASP A 242 14.27 -25.81 58.59
CA ASP A 242 14.57 -25.07 59.83
C ASP A 242 14.64 -25.98 61.07
N ALA A 243 14.11 -27.20 60.96
CA ALA A 243 14.19 -28.20 62.01
C ALA A 243 15.44 -29.08 61.91
N GLY A 244 16.10 -29.13 60.76
CA GLY A 244 17.26 -30.00 60.52
C GLY A 244 18.44 -29.65 61.43
N ASP A 245 19.19 -30.68 61.82
CA ASP A 245 20.43 -30.53 62.57
C ASP A 245 21.38 -31.67 62.16
N ILE A 246 22.68 -31.40 62.18
CA ILE A 246 23.68 -32.38 61.80
C ILE A 246 24.91 -32.24 62.69
N TYR A 247 25.40 -33.39 63.15
CA TYR A 247 26.75 -33.50 63.67
C TYR A 247 27.63 -34.16 62.62
N TYR A 248 28.70 -33.49 62.19
CA TYR A 248 29.63 -34.03 61.19
C TYR A 248 31.10 -33.86 61.57
N ARG A 249 31.95 -34.68 60.94
CA ARG A 249 33.40 -34.65 61.07
C ARG A 249 34.10 -35.02 59.76
N ASP A 250 35.15 -34.26 59.47
CA ASP A 250 36.16 -34.55 58.47
C ASP A 250 37.27 -35.43 59.09
N ALA A 251 37.73 -36.45 58.38
CA ALA A 251 38.65 -37.45 58.91
C ALA A 251 39.47 -38.15 57.82
N TYR A 252 40.58 -38.76 58.23
CA TYR A 252 41.40 -39.62 57.37
C TYR A 252 41.63 -40.98 58.00
N GLY A 253 41.71 -42.01 57.17
CA GLY A 253 41.88 -43.40 57.60
C GLY A 253 43.33 -43.73 57.97
N THR A 254 43.51 -44.36 59.13
CA THR A 254 44.81 -44.74 59.73
C THR A 254 45.01 -46.25 59.86
N GLY A 255 43.98 -47.04 59.55
CA GLY A 255 44.00 -48.50 59.61
C GLY A 255 42.80 -49.11 58.89
N THR A 256 42.58 -50.42 59.04
CA THR A 256 41.53 -51.13 58.27
C THR A 256 40.11 -50.60 58.52
N PHE A 257 39.76 -50.29 59.77
CA PHE A 257 38.53 -49.59 60.18
C PHE A 257 38.84 -48.46 61.17
N GLN A 258 40.08 -47.99 61.20
CA GLN A 258 40.55 -46.94 62.11
C GLN A 258 40.74 -45.66 61.33
N TYR A 259 40.38 -44.54 61.95
CA TYR A 259 40.49 -43.21 61.38
C TYR A 259 40.89 -42.21 62.46
N ALA A 260 41.31 -41.01 62.06
CA ALA A 260 41.56 -39.89 62.94
C ALA A 260 40.86 -38.65 62.38
N PHE A 261 40.28 -37.82 63.25
CA PHE A 261 39.63 -36.59 62.83
C PHE A 261 40.65 -35.56 62.40
N ASP A 262 40.32 -34.82 61.34
CA ASP A 262 41.12 -33.70 60.89
C ASP A 262 40.96 -32.50 61.83
N SER A 263 42.09 -31.82 62.04
CA SER A 263 42.10 -30.58 62.81
C SER A 263 41.46 -29.42 62.04
N ASN A 264 41.35 -29.56 60.73
CA ASN A 264 40.80 -28.58 59.82
C ASN A 264 39.65 -29.21 59.03
N GLN A 265 38.42 -28.71 59.24
CA GLN A 265 37.22 -29.21 58.56
C GLN A 265 36.83 -28.34 57.36
N SER A 266 37.75 -27.51 56.84
CA SER A 266 37.49 -26.52 55.78
C SER A 266 37.07 -27.12 54.44
N ARG A 267 37.15 -28.44 54.30
CA ARG A 267 36.69 -29.17 53.14
C ARG A 267 35.17 -29.12 53.01
N ILE A 268 34.46 -29.22 54.14
CA ILE A 268 33.00 -29.17 54.21
C ILE A 268 32.59 -27.70 54.24
N LEU A 269 31.87 -27.26 53.21
CA LEU A 269 31.39 -25.90 53.04
C LEU A 269 30.03 -25.69 53.70
N GLU A 270 29.15 -26.66 53.52
CA GLU A 270 27.79 -26.68 54.04
C GLU A 270 27.40 -28.12 54.36
N ALA A 271 26.56 -28.30 55.38
CA ALA A 271 26.04 -29.61 55.72
C ALA A 271 24.69 -29.49 56.43
N GLY A 272 23.80 -30.44 56.16
CA GLY A 272 22.47 -30.52 56.75
C GLY A 272 22.07 -31.95 57.01
N GLY A 273 21.20 -32.18 57.99
CA GLY A 273 20.78 -33.52 58.38
C GLY A 273 19.35 -33.57 58.88
N SER A 274 18.64 -34.64 58.51
CA SER A 274 17.33 -34.97 59.06
C SER A 274 17.17 -36.48 59.21
N ASP A 275 16.47 -36.92 60.25
CA ASP A 275 16.09 -38.32 60.43
C ASP A 275 14.57 -38.47 60.57
N ASN A 276 13.98 -39.55 60.04
CA ASN A 276 12.54 -39.81 60.13
C ASN A 276 12.18 -41.16 60.80
N ALA A 277 13.08 -41.70 61.62
CA ALA A 277 13.05 -43.02 62.28
C ALA A 277 13.13 -44.24 61.35
N SER A 278 13.19 -44.02 60.04
CA SER A 278 13.38 -45.10 59.06
C SER A 278 14.58 -44.84 58.17
N TYR A 279 14.89 -43.57 57.95
CA TYR A 279 16.03 -43.12 57.18
C TYR A 279 16.62 -41.85 57.78
N THR A 280 17.95 -41.83 57.86
CA THR A 280 18.75 -40.63 58.03
C THR A 280 19.11 -40.08 56.65
N GLN A 281 18.87 -38.78 56.45
CA GLN A 281 19.26 -37.99 55.30
C GLN A 281 20.36 -37.01 55.71
N LEU A 282 21.48 -37.03 55.00
CA LEU A 282 22.60 -36.11 55.23
C LEU A 282 23.01 -35.49 53.90
N GLU A 283 23.28 -34.19 53.91
CA GLU A 283 23.75 -33.47 52.74
C GLU A 283 25.03 -32.74 53.06
N TYR A 284 25.95 -32.70 52.09
CA TYR A 284 27.25 -32.08 52.22
C TYR A 284 27.64 -31.38 50.92
N PHE A 285 28.07 -30.14 51.03
CA PHE A 285 28.78 -29.45 49.97
C PHE A 285 30.27 -29.49 50.32
N ILE A 286 31.08 -30.15 49.51
CA ILE A 286 32.50 -30.35 49.82
C ILE A 286 33.38 -29.82 48.70
N LYS A 287 34.53 -29.24 49.05
CA LYS A 287 35.52 -28.88 48.05
C LYS A 287 36.12 -30.12 47.42
N MET A 288 36.15 -30.15 46.08
CA MET A 288 36.82 -31.22 45.34
C MET A 288 38.34 -31.13 45.51
N ASN A 289 38.90 -29.93 45.62
CA ASN A 289 40.31 -29.69 45.86
C ASN A 289 40.54 -28.88 47.15
N SER A 290 40.91 -29.58 48.22
CA SER A 290 41.18 -28.99 49.53
C SER A 290 42.64 -28.55 49.68
N THR A 291 42.90 -27.65 50.63
CA THR A 291 44.25 -27.22 51.02
C THR A 291 44.81 -28.00 52.21
N ASP A 292 44.05 -28.93 52.79
CA ASP A 292 44.56 -29.84 53.82
C ASP A 292 45.52 -30.87 53.22
N SER A 293 46.56 -31.24 53.97
CA SER A 293 47.53 -32.26 53.58
C SER A 293 47.04 -33.70 53.75
N ASN A 294 46.01 -33.92 54.56
CA ASN A 294 45.41 -35.26 54.75
C ASN A 294 44.31 -35.55 53.72
N ASP A 295 43.85 -34.52 53.02
CA ASP A 295 42.76 -34.57 52.06
C ASP A 295 43.21 -35.09 50.69
N ILE A 296 42.37 -35.94 50.09
CA ILE A 296 42.59 -36.44 48.73
C ILE A 296 41.80 -35.59 47.73
N PRO A 297 42.48 -34.94 46.76
CA PRO A 297 41.80 -34.13 45.75
C PRO A 297 41.04 -35.02 44.74
N LEU A 298 39.81 -34.61 44.45
CA LEU A 298 38.97 -35.17 43.40
C LEU A 298 39.17 -34.32 42.15
N LEU A 299 39.81 -34.89 41.14
CA LEU A 299 40.05 -34.23 39.86
C LEU A 299 38.99 -34.69 38.86
N ASN A 300 38.52 -33.76 38.04
CA ASN A 300 37.68 -34.07 36.91
C ASN A 300 38.52 -34.67 35.77
N GLY A 301 37.91 -35.57 34.99
CA GLY A 301 38.54 -36.16 33.81
C GLY A 301 38.24 -37.63 33.61
N THR A 302 38.43 -38.09 32.37
CA THR A 302 38.12 -39.47 31.98
C THR A 302 39.17 -40.49 32.41
N ASP A 303 40.36 -40.02 32.78
CA ASP A 303 41.48 -40.86 33.22
C ASP A 303 41.48 -41.13 34.73
N PHE A 304 40.63 -40.46 35.52
CA PHE A 304 40.59 -40.58 36.98
C PHE A 304 39.35 -41.33 37.45
N SER A 305 39.56 -42.43 38.18
CA SER A 305 38.49 -43.24 38.75
C SER A 305 38.81 -43.56 40.22
N TYR A 306 38.09 -42.92 41.13
CA TYR A 306 38.34 -42.93 42.57
C TYR A 306 37.56 -44.06 43.25
N PRO A 307 38.21 -44.96 44.01
CA PRO A 307 37.50 -45.92 44.85
C PRO A 307 36.69 -45.18 45.92
N PHE A 308 35.43 -45.55 46.09
CA PHE A 308 34.49 -44.99 47.06
C PHE A 308 33.94 -46.09 47.98
N VAL A 309 33.68 -45.73 49.23
CA VAL A 309 33.08 -46.61 50.24
C VAL A 309 31.99 -45.88 50.99
N LEU A 310 30.90 -46.58 51.28
CA LEU A 310 29.81 -46.12 52.14
C LEU A 310 29.77 -46.98 53.39
N MET A 311 29.46 -46.37 54.53
CA MET A 311 29.49 -47.01 55.83
C MET A 311 28.39 -46.45 56.73
N SER A 312 27.89 -47.28 57.65
CA SER A 312 27.05 -46.85 58.76
C SER A 312 27.51 -47.47 60.07
N GLY A 313 27.16 -46.82 61.17
CA GLY A 313 27.45 -47.29 62.53
C GLY A 313 26.25 -47.85 63.28
N PRO A 314 26.51 -48.55 64.39
CA PRO A 314 25.47 -49.08 65.28
C PRO A 314 24.92 -48.05 66.29
N SER A 315 25.53 -46.86 66.40
CA SER A 315 25.10 -45.78 67.31
C SER A 315 25.44 -44.39 66.74
N GLU A 316 25.03 -43.31 67.40
CA GLU A 316 25.47 -41.93 67.08
C GLU A 316 26.93 -41.64 67.51
N ASP A 317 27.60 -42.53 68.26
CA ASP A 317 29.01 -42.36 68.61
C ASP A 317 29.89 -42.62 67.39
N LEU A 318 30.44 -41.56 66.81
CA LEU A 318 31.30 -41.65 65.63
C LEU A 318 32.48 -42.60 65.85
N SER A 319 32.95 -42.79 67.10
CA SER A 319 34.10 -43.66 67.41
C SER A 319 33.82 -45.16 67.33
N ASP A 320 32.56 -45.55 67.20
CA ASP A 320 32.18 -46.95 66.96
C ASP A 320 32.66 -47.43 65.58
N LEU A 321 32.98 -48.72 65.47
CA LEU A 321 33.30 -49.34 64.18
C LEU A 321 32.02 -49.46 63.34
N PRO A 322 32.12 -49.34 61.99
CA PRO A 322 30.97 -49.55 61.12
C PRO A 322 30.38 -50.95 61.29
N ASP A 323 29.05 -51.04 61.40
CA ASP A 323 28.33 -52.31 61.42
C ASP A 323 27.95 -52.78 60.01
N ILE A 324 27.83 -51.84 59.06
CA ILE A 324 27.60 -52.10 57.64
C ILE A 324 28.54 -51.22 56.80
N HIS A 325 29.16 -51.81 55.77
CA HIS A 325 30.00 -51.08 54.81
C HIS A 325 29.89 -51.70 53.41
N SER A 326 30.19 -50.92 52.37
CA SER A 326 30.24 -51.42 50.99
C SER A 326 31.30 -52.52 50.82
N ASP A 327 31.08 -53.47 49.92
CA ASP A 327 32.04 -54.56 49.67
C ASP A 327 33.35 -54.03 49.08
N TRP A 328 34.46 -54.25 49.77
CA TRP A 328 35.79 -53.80 49.33
C TRP A 328 36.31 -54.56 48.10
N SER A 329 35.88 -55.81 47.89
CA SER A 329 36.31 -56.66 46.76
C SER A 329 35.61 -56.35 45.44
N SER A 330 34.51 -55.62 45.49
CA SER A 330 33.77 -55.09 44.34
C SER A 330 33.34 -53.65 44.59
N GLY A 331 34.29 -52.82 45.03
CA GLY A 331 34.02 -51.46 45.48
C GLY A 331 33.50 -50.53 44.39
N ILE A 332 32.76 -49.50 44.83
CA ILE A 332 32.26 -48.43 43.97
C ILE A 332 33.45 -47.64 43.44
N ARG A 333 33.47 -47.31 42.15
CA ARG A 333 34.45 -46.36 41.60
C ARG A 333 33.74 -45.18 40.97
N MET A 334 34.13 -43.96 41.33
CA MET A 334 33.53 -42.73 40.83
C MET A 334 34.46 -42.00 39.88
N GLN A 335 33.91 -41.52 38.78
CA GLN A 335 34.58 -40.73 37.76
C GLN A 335 33.81 -39.41 37.58
N PHE A 336 34.48 -38.28 37.79
CA PHE A 336 33.88 -36.95 37.66
C PHE A 336 34.06 -36.45 36.23
N VAL A 337 32.96 -36.25 35.52
CA VAL A 337 32.96 -35.87 34.10
C VAL A 337 33.26 -34.38 33.97
N SER A 338 34.30 -33.99 33.23
CA SER A 338 34.59 -32.58 33.00
C SER A 338 33.54 -31.92 32.10
N ASN A 339 33.33 -30.61 32.29
CA ASN A 339 32.63 -29.80 31.30
C ASN A 339 33.34 -29.85 29.93
N THR A 340 32.58 -29.88 28.83
CA THR A 340 33.12 -29.83 27.47
C THR A 340 32.75 -28.51 26.82
N ALA A 341 33.60 -27.99 25.93
CA ALA A 341 33.21 -26.79 25.19
C ALA A 341 32.11 -27.11 24.16
N PRO A 342 31.18 -26.17 23.87
CA PRO A 342 30.15 -26.37 22.86
C PRO A 342 30.73 -26.79 21.51
N MET A 343 30.07 -27.71 20.80
CA MET A 343 30.42 -28.06 19.43
C MET A 343 29.67 -27.15 18.45
N ILE A 344 30.38 -26.52 17.51
CA ILE A 344 29.81 -25.64 16.47
C ILE A 344 29.83 -26.36 15.14
N ASP A 345 28.68 -26.43 14.47
CA ASP A 345 28.52 -26.98 13.13
C ASP A 345 27.76 -25.99 12.20
N PRO A 346 28.48 -25.15 11.43
CA PRO A 346 27.87 -24.23 10.48
C PRO A 346 27.18 -24.99 9.34
N GLN A 347 25.89 -24.71 9.14
CA GLN A 347 25.11 -25.31 8.08
C GLN A 347 25.27 -24.50 6.79
N GLU A 348 25.38 -25.22 5.66
CA GLU A 348 25.46 -24.61 4.32
C GLU A 348 26.66 -23.65 4.12
N ILE A 349 27.69 -23.72 4.97
CA ILE A 349 28.97 -23.01 4.83
C ILE A 349 30.09 -24.01 5.15
N SER A 350 31.06 -24.11 4.26
CA SER A 350 32.23 -24.96 4.39
C SER A 350 33.51 -24.18 4.13
N ASN A 351 34.67 -24.77 4.49
CA ASN A 351 35.95 -24.15 4.19
C ASN A 351 36.17 -24.08 2.68
N ASP A 352 36.68 -22.94 2.22
CA ASP A 352 36.91 -22.56 0.82
C ASP A 352 35.63 -22.37 -0.02
N ASP A 353 34.47 -22.16 0.62
CA ASP A 353 33.22 -21.85 -0.09
C ASP A 353 33.27 -20.49 -0.79
N VAL A 354 32.58 -20.40 -1.93
CA VAL A 354 32.36 -19.14 -2.64
C VAL A 354 30.99 -18.61 -2.28
N LEU A 355 30.95 -17.47 -1.59
CA LEU A 355 29.73 -16.86 -1.08
C LEU A 355 29.33 -15.65 -1.93
N GLY A 356 28.02 -15.52 -2.17
CA GLY A 356 27.42 -14.39 -2.88
C GLY A 356 27.19 -13.17 -2.00
N PHE A 357 26.38 -12.23 -2.47
CA PHE A 357 26.15 -10.94 -1.81
C PHE A 357 25.54 -11.03 -0.40
N VAL A 358 24.75 -12.08 -0.15
CA VAL A 358 23.95 -12.24 1.05
C VAL A 358 24.05 -13.68 1.47
N LYS A 359 24.20 -13.93 2.78
CA LYS A 359 24.20 -15.29 3.31
C LYS A 359 23.39 -15.34 4.60
N THR A 360 22.48 -16.29 4.70
CA THR A 360 21.92 -16.69 5.99
C THR A 360 22.89 -17.66 6.64
N ILE A 361 23.50 -17.24 7.74
CA ILE A 361 24.35 -18.08 8.57
C ILE A 361 23.42 -18.84 9.51
N LYS A 362 23.50 -20.17 9.47
CA LYS A 362 22.79 -21.08 10.38
C LYS A 362 23.83 -21.90 11.11
N LEU A 363 23.83 -21.85 12.44
CA LEU A 363 24.72 -22.65 13.28
C LEU A 363 23.92 -23.68 14.06
N ASN A 364 24.26 -24.94 13.87
CA ASN A 364 23.89 -26.00 14.79
C ASN A 364 24.93 -26.03 15.91
N VAL A 365 24.51 -25.77 17.15
CA VAL A 365 25.42 -25.74 18.29
C VAL A 365 24.90 -26.70 19.35
N THR A 366 25.71 -27.69 19.69
CA THR A 366 25.36 -28.74 20.65
C THR A 366 26.37 -28.76 21.79
N ASP A 367 25.93 -29.05 23.01
CA ASP A 367 26.80 -29.19 24.15
C ASP A 367 26.35 -30.35 25.06
N ASN A 368 27.20 -30.75 26.01
CA ASN A 368 26.81 -31.68 27.07
C ASN A 368 25.93 -31.00 28.15
N SER A 369 25.85 -29.67 28.13
CA SER A 369 24.94 -28.84 28.92
C SER A 369 23.98 -28.03 28.01
N TYR A 370 23.67 -26.79 28.39
CA TYR A 370 22.85 -25.86 27.62
C TYR A 370 23.73 -24.86 26.86
N VAL A 371 23.28 -24.31 25.72
CA VAL A 371 24.03 -23.27 24.99
C VAL A 371 23.33 -21.92 25.13
N ARG A 372 24.04 -20.93 25.71
CA ARG A 372 23.48 -19.59 25.96
C ARG A 372 23.55 -18.68 24.74
N GLN A 373 24.69 -18.64 24.06
CA GLN A 373 24.96 -17.64 23.02
C GLN A 373 25.81 -18.19 21.88
N ALA A 374 25.52 -17.72 20.66
CA ALA A 374 26.34 -17.96 19.47
C ALA A 374 26.62 -16.63 18.75
N PHE A 375 27.81 -16.54 18.16
CA PHE A 375 28.32 -15.34 17.50
C PHE A 375 29.00 -15.72 16.19
N PHE A 376 29.01 -14.77 15.26
CA PHE A 376 29.86 -14.82 14.08
C PHE A 376 30.60 -13.49 13.88
N ARG A 377 31.68 -13.52 13.11
CA ARG A 377 32.37 -12.34 12.58
C ARG A 377 32.97 -12.67 11.22
N VAL A 378 33.18 -11.64 10.40
CA VAL A 378 33.93 -11.71 9.16
C VAL A 378 35.25 -10.97 9.40
N ASP A 379 36.36 -11.62 9.09
CA ASP A 379 37.73 -11.15 9.34
C ASP A 379 37.95 -10.74 10.82
N ASP A 380 38.67 -9.65 11.05
CA ASP A 380 39.01 -9.12 12.37
C ASP A 380 37.98 -8.12 12.92
N GLU A 381 36.73 -8.17 12.43
CA GLU A 381 35.66 -7.32 12.92
C GLU A 381 35.11 -7.74 14.30
N ASN A 382 34.21 -6.91 14.84
CA ASN A 382 33.51 -7.18 16.09
C ASN A 382 32.57 -8.39 15.96
N TRP A 383 32.47 -9.18 17.03
CA TRP A 383 31.52 -10.28 17.12
C TRP A 383 30.07 -9.81 17.05
N THR A 384 29.30 -10.43 16.17
CA THR A 384 27.87 -10.18 16.00
C THR A 384 27.08 -11.32 16.64
N SER A 385 26.14 -10.97 17.51
CA SER A 385 25.27 -11.94 18.20
C SER A 385 24.21 -12.52 17.27
N MET A 386 24.01 -13.84 17.35
CA MET A 386 23.01 -14.57 16.58
C MET A 386 21.76 -14.86 17.41
N THR A 387 20.62 -15.08 16.76
CA THR A 387 19.35 -15.38 17.45
C THR A 387 18.99 -16.84 17.29
N TYR A 388 18.62 -17.52 18.37
CA TYR A 388 18.12 -18.90 18.32
C TYR A 388 16.71 -18.94 17.72
N ASN A 389 16.48 -19.81 16.75
CA ASN A 389 15.19 -20.00 16.09
C ASN A 389 14.62 -21.38 16.43
N PHE A 390 13.64 -21.43 17.33
CA PHE A 390 13.02 -22.68 17.81
C PHE A 390 12.28 -23.49 16.74
N LYS A 391 12.03 -22.94 15.54
CA LYS A 391 11.38 -23.69 14.46
C LYS A 391 12.37 -24.47 13.62
N SER A 392 13.61 -23.98 13.54
CA SER A 392 14.68 -24.59 12.77
C SER A 392 15.74 -25.24 13.65
N ASP A 393 15.70 -25.02 14.97
CA ASP A 393 16.68 -25.46 15.97
C ASP A 393 18.11 -24.97 15.70
N PHE A 394 18.23 -23.81 15.03
CA PHE A 394 19.52 -23.20 14.71
C PHE A 394 19.66 -21.79 15.28
N PHE A 395 20.90 -21.38 15.54
CA PHE A 395 21.23 -19.95 15.66
C PHE A 395 21.33 -19.37 14.26
N GLU A 396 20.54 -18.33 13.98
CA GLU A 396 20.42 -17.75 12.65
C GLU A 396 20.80 -16.27 12.63
N TYR A 397 21.43 -15.84 11.53
CA TYR A 397 21.67 -14.43 11.21
C TYR A 397 21.78 -14.23 9.70
N GLU A 398 21.20 -13.14 9.17
CA GLU A 398 21.29 -12.77 7.76
C GLU A 398 22.34 -11.66 7.59
N VAL A 399 23.44 -11.97 6.90
CA VAL A 399 24.58 -11.05 6.71
C VAL A 399 24.63 -10.50 5.28
N ASP A 400 24.86 -9.19 5.17
CA ASP A 400 25.20 -8.49 3.93
C ASP A 400 26.72 -8.61 3.70
N LEU A 401 27.14 -9.42 2.74
CA LEU A 401 28.55 -9.61 2.41
C LEU A 401 29.08 -8.56 1.42
N SER A 402 28.20 -7.73 0.86
CA SER A 402 28.61 -6.68 -0.09
C SER A 402 29.32 -5.50 0.54
N THR A 403 29.33 -5.42 1.88
CA THR A 403 30.10 -4.43 2.62
C THR A 403 31.59 -4.74 2.66
N TYR A 404 31.97 -5.97 2.32
CA TYR A 404 33.35 -6.44 2.30
C TYR A 404 33.93 -6.36 0.88
N ASP A 405 35.25 -6.30 0.78
CA ASP A 405 35.94 -6.33 -0.50
C ASP A 405 35.73 -7.68 -1.20
N LEU A 406 36.03 -7.75 -2.50
CA LEU A 406 36.06 -9.02 -3.23
C LEU A 406 37.36 -9.77 -2.91
N GLY A 407 37.29 -11.08 -2.70
CA GLY A 407 38.47 -11.91 -2.47
C GLY A 407 38.34 -12.87 -1.31
N GLU A 408 39.48 -13.23 -0.70
CA GLU A 408 39.54 -14.17 0.41
C GLU A 408 39.23 -13.46 1.73
N HIS A 409 38.31 -14.05 2.51
CA HIS A 409 37.89 -13.59 3.82
C HIS A 409 37.88 -14.77 4.80
N THR A 410 37.91 -14.47 6.09
CA THR A 410 37.81 -15.49 7.15
C THR A 410 36.52 -15.31 7.93
N MET A 411 35.57 -16.25 7.80
CA MET A 411 34.40 -16.29 8.66
C MET A 411 34.71 -17.07 9.93
N SER A 412 34.47 -16.46 11.09
CA SER A 412 34.71 -17.08 12.39
C SER A 412 33.44 -17.16 13.21
N PHE A 413 33.28 -18.27 13.92
CA PHE A 413 32.11 -18.59 14.74
C PHE A 413 32.56 -18.87 16.18
N LYS A 414 31.75 -18.44 17.14
CA LYS A 414 31.97 -18.64 18.58
C LYS A 414 30.68 -19.04 19.26
N ALA A 415 30.73 -20.03 20.14
CA ALA A 415 29.63 -20.41 21.01
C ALA A 415 30.09 -20.41 22.47
N VAL A 416 29.16 -20.16 23.38
CA VAL A 416 29.42 -20.05 24.82
C VAL A 416 28.32 -20.79 25.62
N ASP A 417 28.74 -21.62 26.55
CA ASP A 417 27.89 -22.34 27.52
C ASP A 417 27.58 -21.46 28.76
N PRO A 418 26.73 -21.92 29.71
CA PRO A 418 26.46 -21.20 30.96
C PRO A 418 27.69 -20.98 31.86
N SER A 419 28.66 -21.88 31.80
CA SER A 419 29.90 -21.85 32.58
C SER A 419 31.00 -20.96 31.97
N ASN A 420 30.68 -20.21 30.91
CA ASN A 420 31.59 -19.37 30.12
C ASN A 420 32.70 -20.13 29.38
N THR A 421 32.59 -21.46 29.26
CA THR A 421 33.40 -22.23 28.32
C THR A 421 33.00 -21.85 26.91
N SER A 422 33.99 -21.65 26.04
CA SER A 422 33.73 -21.27 24.66
C SER A 422 34.52 -22.09 23.67
N SER A 423 33.92 -22.29 22.50
CA SER A 423 34.56 -22.90 21.35
C SER A 423 34.66 -21.90 20.20
N TYR A 424 35.60 -22.19 19.30
CA TYR A 424 35.94 -21.33 18.18
C TYR A 424 36.15 -22.16 16.92
N LEU A 425 35.58 -21.69 15.81
CA LEU A 425 35.71 -22.30 14.50
C LEU A 425 35.90 -21.21 13.45
N SER A 426 36.83 -21.38 12.51
CA SER A 426 37.01 -20.46 11.39
C SER A 426 37.04 -21.21 10.07
N TYR A 427 36.40 -20.64 9.06
CA TYR A 427 36.45 -21.06 7.67
C TYR A 427 36.98 -19.92 6.80
N ASN A 428 37.90 -20.27 5.90
CA ASN A 428 38.27 -19.37 4.81
C ASN A 428 37.16 -19.44 3.78
N VAL A 429 36.71 -18.29 3.28
CA VAL A 429 35.65 -18.18 2.27
C VAL A 429 36.08 -17.17 1.22
N THR A 430 35.61 -17.33 -0.01
CA THR A 430 35.85 -16.35 -1.08
C THR A 430 34.56 -15.61 -1.37
N PHE A 431 34.61 -14.29 -1.31
CA PHE A 431 33.52 -13.42 -1.74
C PHE A 431 33.70 -13.13 -3.23
N ASP A 432 32.81 -13.67 -4.06
CA ASP A 432 32.81 -13.46 -5.51
C ASP A 432 31.39 -13.26 -6.03
N TRP A 433 31.22 -12.31 -6.94
CA TRP A 433 29.93 -12.03 -7.54
C TRP A 433 30.03 -11.43 -8.96
N PRO A 434 29.12 -11.81 -9.87
CA PRO A 434 29.20 -11.44 -11.30
C PRO A 434 28.81 -9.99 -11.62
N PHE A 435 28.25 -9.25 -10.66
CA PHE A 435 27.81 -7.86 -10.85
C PHE A 435 28.52 -6.95 -9.87
N ILE A 436 29.29 -5.97 -10.36
CA ILE A 436 29.85 -4.92 -9.53
C ILE A 436 28.71 -3.90 -9.30
N PRO A 437 28.04 -3.85 -8.14
CA PRO A 437 27.25 -2.66 -7.82
C PRO A 437 28.18 -1.46 -7.96
N LEU A 438 27.71 -0.31 -8.48
CA LEU A 438 28.52 0.91 -8.55
C LEU A 438 29.29 1.05 -7.23
N LEU A 439 30.62 0.88 -7.28
CA LEU A 439 31.45 0.56 -6.11
C LEU A 439 31.11 1.52 -4.97
N GLY A 440 30.51 1.03 -3.86
CA GLY A 440 30.14 1.85 -2.70
C GLY A 440 28.70 2.42 -2.66
N MET A 441 27.83 2.19 -3.64
CA MET A 441 26.42 2.61 -3.55
C MET A 441 25.65 1.75 -2.54
N LYS A 442 25.06 2.37 -1.51
CA LYS A 442 24.09 1.75 -0.61
C LYS A 442 22.68 2.22 -0.97
N LEU A 443 21.79 1.29 -1.29
CA LEU A 443 20.42 1.56 -1.71
C LEU A 443 19.46 0.92 -0.71
N SER A 444 18.49 1.68 -0.20
CA SER A 444 17.34 1.12 0.52
C SER A 444 16.03 1.56 -0.10
N VAL A 445 14.97 0.81 0.12
CA VAL A 445 13.65 1.12 -0.44
C VAL A 445 12.52 0.81 0.52
N VAL A 446 11.56 1.73 0.57
CA VAL A 446 10.24 1.49 1.16
C VAL A 446 9.22 1.50 0.03
N ARG A 447 8.64 0.33 -0.28
CA ARG A 447 7.51 0.22 -1.20
C ARG A 447 6.21 0.32 -0.42
N THR A 448 5.38 1.31 -0.77
CA THR A 448 4.00 1.40 -0.28
C THR A 448 3.04 1.09 -1.42
N LEU A 449 2.23 0.04 -1.26
CA LEU A 449 1.11 -0.21 -2.17
C LEU A 449 -0.09 0.63 -1.75
N VAL A 450 -0.59 1.47 -2.65
CA VAL A 450 -1.69 2.40 -2.41
C VAL A 450 -2.89 2.05 -3.28
N ALA A 451 -4.06 1.93 -2.64
CA ALA A 451 -5.33 1.84 -3.33
C ALA A 451 -5.91 3.25 -3.52
N ASP A 452 -6.11 3.68 -4.77
CA ASP A 452 -6.77 4.93 -5.11
C ASP A 452 -8.26 4.73 -5.38
N ALA A 453 -8.99 5.80 -5.72
CA ALA A 453 -10.39 5.72 -6.10
C ALA A 453 -10.63 4.77 -7.29
N HIS A 454 -11.81 4.16 -7.32
CA HIS A 454 -12.18 3.11 -8.30
C HIS A 454 -11.26 1.88 -8.30
N GLN A 455 -10.62 1.61 -7.16
CA GLN A 455 -9.66 0.52 -6.94
C GLN A 455 -8.47 0.54 -7.91
N LEU A 456 -8.12 1.70 -8.47
CA LEU A 456 -6.85 1.84 -9.17
C LEU A 456 -5.71 1.61 -8.18
N MET A 457 -4.68 0.86 -8.57
CA MET A 457 -3.58 0.54 -7.67
C MET A 457 -2.32 1.27 -8.11
N ARG A 458 -1.50 1.70 -7.16
CA ARG A 458 -0.17 2.22 -7.46
C ARG A 458 0.83 1.82 -6.39
N THR A 459 2.09 1.68 -6.77
CA THR A 459 3.18 1.57 -5.81
C THR A 459 3.94 2.88 -5.72
N GLU A 460 4.28 3.29 -4.51
CA GLU A 460 5.24 4.35 -4.24
C GLU A 460 6.50 3.72 -3.66
N ASP A 461 7.58 3.72 -4.44
CA ASP A 461 8.87 3.21 -4.03
C ASP A 461 9.75 4.40 -3.62
N VAL A 462 9.91 4.61 -2.32
CA VAL A 462 10.80 5.63 -1.78
C VAL A 462 12.19 5.03 -1.65
N PHE A 463 13.06 5.38 -2.59
CA PHE A 463 14.46 4.96 -2.58
C PHE A 463 15.30 5.96 -1.79
N THR A 464 16.22 5.45 -0.96
CA THR A 464 17.29 6.23 -0.34
C THR A 464 18.62 5.70 -0.83
N ILE A 465 19.41 6.58 -1.44
CA ILE A 465 20.72 6.26 -2.01
C ILE A 465 21.77 6.97 -1.17
N LEU A 466 22.73 6.23 -0.66
CA LEU A 466 23.98 6.76 -0.10
C LEU A 466 25.13 6.35 -1.01
N ASN A 467 25.88 7.32 -1.53
CA ASN A 467 27.04 7.05 -2.37
C ASN A 467 28.32 7.01 -1.51
N ASN A 468 28.80 5.81 -1.18
CA ASN A 468 30.11 5.61 -0.54
C ASN A 468 31.23 5.38 -1.56
N GLY A 469 30.94 5.56 -2.86
CA GLY A 469 31.87 5.41 -3.96
C GLY A 469 32.52 6.73 -4.36
N SER A 470 33.74 6.67 -4.90
CA SER A 470 34.45 7.84 -5.39
C SER A 470 33.87 8.44 -6.68
N ALA A 471 33.02 7.69 -7.39
CA ALA A 471 32.36 8.14 -8.61
C ALA A 471 30.96 8.70 -8.34
N PRO A 472 30.54 9.80 -8.98
CA PRO A 472 29.21 10.37 -8.79
C PRO A 472 28.13 9.54 -9.49
N ILE A 473 26.95 9.44 -8.87
CA ILE A 473 25.81 8.67 -9.40
C ILE A 473 24.82 9.60 -10.10
N ASN A 474 24.64 9.42 -11.41
CA ASN A 474 23.78 10.29 -12.23
C ASN A 474 22.38 9.74 -12.46
N ALA A 475 22.21 8.43 -12.35
CA ALA A 475 20.97 7.75 -12.66
C ALA A 475 20.92 6.38 -11.98
N ILE A 476 19.72 5.86 -11.80
CA ILE A 476 19.51 4.46 -11.41
C ILE A 476 18.51 3.77 -12.34
N GLU A 477 18.59 2.45 -12.37
CA GLU A 477 17.73 1.59 -13.18
C GLU A 477 16.72 0.84 -12.32
N ILE A 478 15.47 0.78 -12.80
CA ILE A 478 14.35 0.09 -12.16
C ILE A 478 13.68 -0.80 -13.19
N LEU A 479 13.33 -2.01 -12.79
CA LEU A 479 12.79 -3.03 -13.67
C LEU A 479 11.41 -3.53 -13.22
N LEU A 480 10.65 -4.02 -14.20
CA LEU A 480 9.37 -4.69 -13.99
C LEU A 480 9.30 -5.95 -14.87
N PRO A 481 9.08 -7.15 -14.30
CA PRO A 481 8.86 -8.37 -15.07
C PRO A 481 7.74 -8.22 -16.11
N LYS A 482 7.97 -8.69 -17.34
CA LYS A 482 7.05 -8.56 -18.48
C LYS A 482 5.66 -9.14 -18.24
N LYS A 483 5.51 -10.07 -17.29
CA LYS A 483 4.19 -10.59 -16.88
C LYS A 483 3.22 -9.49 -16.40
N TRP A 484 3.73 -8.37 -15.89
CA TRP A 484 2.94 -7.24 -15.41
C TRP A 484 2.70 -6.17 -16.48
N GLU A 485 3.26 -6.31 -17.69
CA GLU A 485 3.13 -5.35 -18.79
C GLU A 485 1.66 -4.99 -19.07
N SER A 486 0.82 -6.01 -19.20
CA SER A 486 -0.60 -5.82 -19.51
C SER A 486 -1.41 -5.09 -18.44
N LYS A 487 -0.82 -4.89 -17.25
CA LYS A 487 -1.41 -4.25 -16.07
C LYS A 487 -0.82 -2.86 -15.80
N LEU A 488 0.27 -2.52 -16.48
CA LEU A 488 0.97 -1.25 -16.31
C LEU A 488 0.24 -0.13 -17.07
N LEU A 489 0.02 1.00 -16.39
CA LEU A 489 -0.54 2.21 -17.00
C LEU A 489 0.55 3.22 -17.32
N SER A 490 1.33 3.62 -16.31
CA SER A 490 2.43 4.57 -16.44
C SER A 490 3.38 4.50 -15.26
N VAL A 491 4.55 5.14 -15.42
CA VAL A 491 5.55 5.31 -14.37
C VAL A 491 5.96 6.78 -14.32
N MET A 492 6.33 7.26 -13.13
CA MET A 492 6.93 8.58 -12.93
C MET A 492 7.90 8.57 -11.76
N ALA A 493 8.79 9.55 -11.68
CA ALA A 493 9.72 9.68 -10.56
C ALA A 493 9.74 11.13 -10.06
N ILE A 494 9.89 11.33 -8.76
CA ILE A 494 9.90 12.65 -8.12
C ILE A 494 11.04 12.71 -7.11
N ASP A 495 11.80 13.81 -7.07
CA ASP A 495 12.85 14.01 -6.06
C ASP A 495 12.27 14.35 -4.67
N GLY A 496 13.13 14.35 -3.64
CA GLY A 496 12.72 14.70 -2.27
C GLY A 496 12.15 16.12 -2.08
N SER A 497 12.26 17.00 -3.09
CA SER A 497 11.67 18.35 -3.09
C SER A 497 10.34 18.45 -3.84
N GLY A 498 9.86 17.34 -4.43
CA GLY A 498 8.62 17.29 -5.20
C GLY A 498 8.77 17.62 -6.68
N ARG A 499 10.00 17.74 -7.21
CA ARG A 499 10.25 17.98 -8.65
C ARG A 499 10.30 16.66 -9.41
N GLU A 500 9.63 16.59 -10.55
CA GLU A 500 9.60 15.39 -11.40
C GLU A 500 10.98 15.12 -12.03
N LEU A 501 11.46 13.89 -11.91
CA LEU A 501 12.73 13.42 -12.48
C LEU A 501 12.51 12.84 -13.89
N VAL A 502 13.58 12.83 -14.70
CA VAL A 502 13.51 12.30 -16.06
C VAL A 502 13.54 10.78 -16.02
N VAL A 503 12.43 10.14 -16.41
CA VAL A 503 12.31 8.69 -16.55
C VAL A 503 12.38 8.30 -18.03
N THR A 504 13.43 7.58 -18.43
CA THR A 504 13.62 7.11 -19.80
C THR A 504 13.37 5.61 -19.88
N ARG A 505 12.47 5.18 -20.78
CA ARG A 505 12.30 3.76 -21.10
C ARG A 505 13.49 3.28 -21.93
N LEU A 506 14.16 2.23 -21.47
CA LEU A 506 15.25 1.55 -22.20
C LEU A 506 14.74 0.30 -22.92
N ASP A 507 15.60 -0.42 -23.64
CA ASP A 507 15.22 -1.69 -24.26
C ASP A 507 14.91 -2.78 -23.22
N ASP A 508 14.02 -3.72 -23.56
CA ASP A 508 13.72 -4.89 -22.73
C ASP A 508 14.96 -5.75 -22.55
N VAL A 509 15.26 -6.15 -21.32
CA VAL A 509 16.37 -7.06 -20.99
C VAL A 509 15.83 -8.19 -20.12
N ASN A 510 16.21 -9.44 -20.40
CA ASN A 510 15.86 -10.62 -19.60
C ASN A 510 14.35 -10.76 -19.28
N ASN A 511 13.49 -10.46 -20.25
CA ASN A 511 12.02 -10.49 -20.07
C ASN A 511 11.52 -9.49 -19.00
N MET A 512 12.20 -8.36 -18.86
CA MET A 512 11.82 -7.26 -17.98
C MET A 512 11.73 -5.94 -18.75
N PHE A 513 10.71 -5.17 -18.39
CA PHE A 513 10.66 -3.74 -18.64
C PHE A 513 11.74 -3.06 -17.81
N HIS A 514 12.32 -2.02 -18.37
CA HIS A 514 13.51 -1.37 -17.86
C HIS A 514 13.40 0.13 -18.07
N TRP A 515 13.48 0.89 -16.98
CA TRP A 515 13.55 2.34 -16.98
C TRP A 515 14.79 2.83 -16.29
N ARG A 516 15.31 3.95 -16.80
CA ARG A 516 16.37 4.72 -16.16
C ARG A 516 15.82 6.02 -15.61
N VAL A 517 16.03 6.26 -14.33
CA VAL A 517 15.68 7.50 -13.63
C VAL A 517 16.94 8.36 -13.55
N ALA A 518 16.96 9.50 -14.22
CA ALA A 518 18.10 10.42 -14.20
C ALA A 518 17.90 11.55 -13.19
N PHE A 519 18.95 11.84 -12.43
CA PHE A 519 18.97 12.92 -11.44
C PHE A 519 19.40 14.24 -12.08
N PHE A 520 18.81 15.35 -11.63
CA PHE A 520 19.23 16.69 -12.06
C PHE A 520 20.65 17.04 -11.60
N GLU A 521 21.00 16.58 -10.40
CA GLU A 521 22.31 16.76 -9.78
C GLU A 521 22.86 15.38 -9.41
N PRO A 522 24.09 15.05 -9.83
CA PRO A 522 24.73 13.80 -9.46
C PRO A 522 24.86 13.67 -7.94
N ILE A 523 24.79 12.45 -7.42
CA ILE A 523 25.01 12.16 -6.00
C ILE A 523 26.52 11.98 -5.79
N GLY A 524 27.17 12.90 -5.07
CA GLY A 524 28.61 12.87 -4.77
C GLY A 524 29.01 11.87 -3.69
N PHE A 525 30.31 11.75 -3.41
CA PHE A 525 30.84 10.89 -2.34
C PHE A 525 30.32 11.34 -0.96
N GLU A 526 29.90 10.38 -0.15
CA GLU A 526 29.24 10.56 1.16
C GLU A 526 27.91 11.35 1.12
N GLU A 527 27.37 11.63 -0.07
CA GLU A 527 26.06 12.27 -0.22
C GLU A 527 24.94 11.22 -0.16
N SER A 528 23.85 11.59 0.53
CA SER A 528 22.62 10.80 0.57
C SER A 528 21.46 11.57 -0.08
N LYS A 529 20.69 10.90 -0.94
CA LYS A 529 19.54 11.48 -1.64
C LYS A 529 18.39 10.49 -1.69
N SER A 530 17.17 11.01 -1.60
CA SER A 530 15.95 10.21 -1.74
C SER A 530 15.09 10.70 -2.90
N PHE A 531 14.37 9.76 -3.50
CA PHE A 531 13.39 10.04 -4.54
C PHE A 531 12.28 8.97 -4.50
N THR A 532 11.10 9.31 -5.02
CA THR A 532 9.95 8.41 -5.09
C THR A 532 9.72 7.99 -6.54
N PHE A 533 9.73 6.69 -6.80
CA PHE A 533 9.27 6.11 -8.07
C PHE A 533 7.83 5.63 -7.92
N LYS A 534 6.93 6.13 -8.77
CA LYS A 534 5.50 5.74 -8.76
C LYS A 534 5.19 4.88 -9.96
N THR A 535 4.58 3.72 -9.72
CA THR A 535 4.07 2.84 -10.77
C THR A 535 2.55 2.77 -10.67
N TYR A 536 1.84 3.15 -11.72
CA TYR A 536 0.39 3.08 -11.80
C TYR A 536 -0.05 1.80 -12.50
N LEU A 537 -0.95 1.06 -11.85
CA LEU A 537 -1.36 -0.29 -12.24
C LEU A 537 -2.89 -0.40 -12.26
N HIS A 538 -3.40 -1.31 -13.06
CA HIS A 538 -4.80 -1.69 -13.04
C HIS A 538 -4.96 -3.20 -12.94
N SER A 539 -6.09 -3.65 -12.38
CA SER A 539 -6.50 -5.06 -12.42
C SER A 539 -5.43 -6.05 -11.87
N ILE A 540 -4.69 -5.65 -10.83
CA ILE A 540 -3.82 -6.52 -10.02
C ILE A 540 -4.56 -7.14 -8.83
N HIS A 541 -5.83 -6.75 -8.65
CA HIS A 541 -6.78 -7.33 -7.71
C HIS A 541 -7.94 -7.97 -8.49
N GLU A 542 -8.59 -8.95 -7.89
CA GLU A 542 -9.75 -9.64 -8.44
C GLU A 542 -10.83 -9.82 -7.35
N LEU A 543 -12.09 -9.58 -7.70
CA LEU A 543 -13.23 -9.80 -6.81
C LEU A 543 -13.51 -11.31 -6.72
N VAL A 544 -13.20 -11.91 -5.58
CA VAL A 544 -13.33 -13.36 -5.38
C VAL A 544 -14.61 -13.75 -4.66
N ASN A 545 -15.11 -12.90 -3.75
CA ASN A 545 -16.41 -13.07 -3.12
C ASN A 545 -17.23 -11.80 -3.28
N PHE A 546 -18.28 -11.88 -4.11
CA PHE A 546 -19.15 -10.75 -4.38
C PHE A 546 -19.99 -10.33 -3.17
N ASP A 547 -20.55 -11.29 -2.43
CA ASP A 547 -21.46 -11.03 -1.31
C ASP A 547 -20.71 -10.47 -0.09
N GLU A 548 -19.51 -11.01 0.16
CA GLU A 548 -18.63 -10.55 1.24
C GLU A 548 -17.72 -9.38 0.82
N ARG A 549 -17.71 -9.00 -0.46
CA ARG A 549 -16.88 -7.91 -1.03
C ARG A 549 -15.38 -8.11 -0.83
N ILE A 550 -14.92 -9.35 -0.95
CA ILE A 550 -13.51 -9.73 -0.77
C ILE A 550 -12.79 -9.69 -2.11
N TYR A 551 -11.66 -9.00 -2.12
CA TYR A 551 -10.74 -8.92 -3.25
C TYR A 551 -9.42 -9.59 -2.91
N ASP A 552 -8.90 -10.39 -3.83
CA ASP A 552 -7.56 -10.95 -3.77
C ASP A 552 -6.61 -10.07 -4.57
N LEU A 553 -5.48 -9.70 -3.98
CA LEU A 553 -4.45 -8.92 -4.65
C LEU A 553 -3.17 -9.74 -4.78
N ARG A 554 -2.55 -9.67 -5.97
CA ARG A 554 -1.22 -10.25 -6.20
C ARG A 554 -0.33 -9.29 -6.97
N TYR A 555 0.80 -8.93 -6.37
CA TYR A 555 1.80 -8.06 -7.02
C TYR A 555 3.19 -8.21 -6.39
N LEU A 556 4.16 -7.43 -6.87
CA LEU A 556 5.52 -7.40 -6.33
C LEU A 556 5.59 -6.69 -4.98
N GLY A 557 6.09 -7.38 -3.96
CA GLY A 557 6.30 -6.83 -2.61
C GLY A 557 7.47 -5.84 -2.53
N ILE A 558 8.44 -5.92 -3.44
CA ILE A 558 9.56 -4.97 -3.55
C ILE A 558 9.87 -4.65 -5.01
N PRO A 559 10.48 -3.49 -5.33
CA PRO A 559 10.92 -3.19 -6.69
C PRO A 559 12.08 -4.10 -7.13
N VAL A 560 12.11 -4.42 -8.42
CA VAL A 560 13.22 -5.15 -9.02
C VAL A 560 14.24 -4.14 -9.49
N VAL A 561 15.45 -4.21 -8.95
CA VAL A 561 16.57 -3.32 -9.28
C VAL A 561 17.83 -4.14 -9.51
N PRO A 562 18.77 -3.68 -10.36
CA PRO A 562 20.03 -4.39 -10.62
C PRO A 562 21.08 -4.12 -9.54
N TYR A 563 20.67 -3.64 -8.37
CA TYR A 563 21.53 -3.24 -7.26
C TYR A 563 21.11 -3.98 -5.99
N ILE A 564 22.03 -4.07 -5.04
CA ILE A 564 21.76 -4.64 -3.71
C ILE A 564 20.92 -3.64 -2.92
N LEU A 565 19.89 -4.14 -2.23
CA LEU A 565 19.13 -3.32 -1.28
C LEU A 565 19.59 -3.64 0.13
N THR A 566 20.19 -2.67 0.82
CA THR A 566 20.60 -2.84 2.22
C THR A 566 19.39 -3.09 3.13
N GLU A 567 18.27 -2.44 2.82
CA GLU A 567 16.97 -2.68 3.44
C GLU A 567 15.85 -2.50 2.41
N ALA A 568 14.89 -3.41 2.41
CA ALA A 568 13.67 -3.34 1.61
C ALA A 568 12.46 -3.56 2.51
N LYS A 569 11.60 -2.54 2.61
CA LYS A 569 10.36 -2.60 3.41
C LYS A 569 9.15 -2.60 2.48
N PHE A 570 8.17 -3.43 2.80
CA PHE A 570 6.86 -3.41 2.16
C PHE A 570 5.80 -2.91 3.13
N ASP A 571 5.07 -1.88 2.70
CA ASP A 571 3.95 -1.27 3.41
C ASP A 571 2.71 -1.20 2.51
N ILE A 572 1.56 -0.98 3.12
CA ILE A 572 0.28 -0.86 2.42
C ILE A 572 -0.52 0.29 3.00
N GLN A 573 -1.12 1.07 2.10
CA GLN A 573 -2.08 2.11 2.37
C GLN A 573 -3.36 1.83 1.56
N LEU A 574 -4.27 1.04 2.13
CA LEU A 574 -5.62 0.86 1.59
C LEU A 574 -6.50 2.06 1.98
N HIS A 575 -7.73 2.12 1.46
CA HIS A 575 -8.69 3.12 1.93
C HIS A 575 -9.08 2.86 3.39
N ASP A 576 -9.48 3.89 4.12
CA ASP A 576 -9.91 3.78 5.53
C ASP A 576 -11.08 2.79 5.74
N SER A 577 -11.82 2.51 4.66
CA SER A 577 -12.94 1.57 4.66
C SER A 577 -12.57 0.12 4.31
N ASP A 578 -11.31 -0.11 3.93
CA ASP A 578 -10.82 -1.42 3.53
C ASP A 578 -10.22 -2.15 4.75
N GLU A 579 -10.41 -3.46 4.83
CA GLU A 579 -9.95 -4.28 5.96
C GLU A 579 -9.25 -5.53 5.46
N LEU A 580 -8.07 -5.85 6.00
CA LEU A 580 -7.32 -7.06 5.66
C LEU A 580 -7.99 -8.29 6.28
N GLN A 581 -8.09 -9.39 5.52
CA GLN A 581 -8.65 -10.65 6.01
C GLN A 581 -7.62 -11.47 6.83
N ASP A 582 -6.34 -11.39 6.43
CA ASP A 582 -5.26 -12.19 6.98
C ASP A 582 -4.26 -11.36 7.81
N ALA A 583 -3.21 -12.03 8.31
CA ALA A 583 -2.07 -11.37 8.92
C ALA A 583 -1.50 -10.29 8.00
N SER A 584 -1.05 -9.19 8.60
CA SER A 584 -0.44 -8.05 7.90
C SER A 584 0.63 -8.54 6.90
N PRO A 585 0.49 -8.27 5.59
CA PRO A 585 1.46 -8.68 4.58
C PRO A 585 2.74 -7.83 4.62
N LYS A 586 2.83 -6.87 5.55
CA LYS A 586 3.99 -6.00 5.73
C LYS A 586 5.20 -6.79 6.20
N PHE A 587 6.36 -6.46 5.64
CA PHE A 587 7.62 -7.08 6.04
C PHE A 587 8.78 -6.12 5.85
N THR A 588 9.89 -6.43 6.50
CA THR A 588 11.20 -5.82 6.24
C THR A 588 12.18 -6.93 5.89
N MET A 589 12.94 -6.74 4.83
CA MET A 589 14.08 -7.57 4.46
C MET A 589 15.34 -6.71 4.56
N ARG A 590 16.44 -7.32 5.00
CA ARG A 590 17.76 -6.71 4.97
C ARG A 590 18.60 -7.46 3.96
N ALA A 591 19.59 -6.79 3.38
CA ALA A 591 20.53 -7.39 2.44
C ALA A 591 19.81 -8.17 1.32
N VAL A 592 19.07 -7.48 0.45
CA VAL A 592 18.35 -8.13 -0.66
C VAL A 592 19.23 -8.17 -1.90
N GLU A 593 19.35 -9.36 -2.49
CA GLU A 593 20.14 -9.59 -3.70
C GLU A 593 19.65 -8.74 -4.90
N PRO A 594 20.55 -8.41 -5.85
CA PRO A 594 20.16 -7.78 -7.10
C PRO A 594 19.14 -8.63 -7.86
N MET A 595 18.22 -7.97 -8.56
CA MET A 595 17.20 -8.60 -9.40
C MET A 595 16.26 -9.56 -8.64
N TYR A 596 16.21 -9.47 -7.31
CA TYR A 596 15.33 -10.31 -6.49
C TYR A 596 13.85 -10.02 -6.77
N ILE A 597 13.07 -11.09 -6.93
CA ILE A 597 11.64 -11.02 -7.21
C ILE A 597 10.90 -11.68 -6.05
N ARG A 598 10.18 -10.86 -5.28
CA ARG A 598 9.24 -11.32 -4.25
C ARG A 598 7.85 -10.84 -4.56
N GLU A 599 6.91 -11.77 -4.62
CA GLU A 599 5.48 -11.48 -4.72
C GLU A 599 4.83 -11.48 -3.36
N VAL A 600 3.80 -10.66 -3.24
CA VAL A 600 2.87 -10.64 -2.11
C VAL A 600 1.49 -10.98 -2.63
N GLU A 601 0.77 -11.75 -1.83
CA GLU A 601 -0.61 -12.15 -2.07
C GLU A 601 -1.37 -12.01 -0.76
N PHE A 602 -2.50 -11.31 -0.78
CA PHE A 602 -3.36 -11.13 0.39
C PHE A 602 -4.78 -10.76 -0.06
N SER A 603 -5.74 -11.05 0.82
CA SER A 603 -7.15 -10.73 0.61
C SER A 603 -7.58 -9.55 1.47
N PHE A 604 -8.44 -8.70 0.93
CA PHE A 604 -9.00 -7.56 1.66
C PHE A 604 -10.46 -7.32 1.33
N TYR A 605 -11.22 -6.90 2.32
CA TYR A 605 -12.56 -6.37 2.18
C TYR A 605 -12.48 -4.94 1.64
N SER A 606 -13.30 -4.60 0.65
CA SER A 606 -13.41 -3.22 0.17
C SER A 606 -14.83 -2.84 -0.24
N ILE A 607 -15.24 -1.64 0.17
CA ILE A 607 -16.50 -1.02 -0.29
C ILE A 607 -16.29 0.04 -1.37
N ILE A 608 -15.07 0.20 -1.88
CA ILE A 608 -14.79 1.13 -2.96
C ILE A 608 -15.38 0.55 -4.26
N PRO A 609 -16.15 1.35 -5.03
CA PRO A 609 -16.73 0.89 -6.30
C PRO A 609 -15.63 0.58 -7.31
N LEU A 610 -15.86 -0.39 -8.21
CA LEU A 610 -14.94 -0.75 -9.29
C LEU A 610 -15.66 -0.61 -10.62
N LEU A 611 -15.21 0.35 -11.43
CA LEU A 611 -15.83 0.69 -12.71
C LEU A 611 -14.89 0.38 -13.87
N LYS A 612 -15.48 -0.12 -14.96
CA LYS A 612 -14.83 -0.31 -16.25
C LYS A 612 -15.59 0.49 -17.30
N ALA A 613 -14.87 1.24 -18.13
CA ALA A 613 -15.46 2.08 -19.17
C ALA A 613 -15.00 1.69 -20.58
N ASP A 614 -15.89 1.83 -21.55
CA ASP A 614 -15.56 1.90 -22.97
C ASP A 614 -15.90 3.31 -23.48
N ARG A 615 -14.98 3.92 -24.22
CA ARG A 615 -15.10 5.32 -24.66
C ARG A 615 -14.89 5.44 -26.16
N LYS A 616 -15.70 6.27 -26.80
CA LYS A 616 -15.52 6.69 -28.18
C LYS A 616 -15.55 8.21 -28.25
N THR A 617 -14.49 8.81 -28.78
CA THR A 617 -14.36 10.26 -28.92
C THR A 617 -14.29 10.59 -30.40
N THR A 618 -15.20 11.40 -30.89
CA THR A 618 -15.14 11.97 -32.24
C THR A 618 -14.72 13.42 -32.14
N VAL A 619 -13.56 13.76 -32.69
CA VAL A 619 -13.04 15.13 -32.73
C VAL A 619 -13.18 15.65 -34.15
N SER A 620 -14.01 16.68 -34.36
CA SER A 620 -14.15 17.33 -35.67
C SER A 620 -13.40 18.65 -35.67
N VAL A 621 -12.30 18.71 -36.41
CA VAL A 621 -11.49 19.92 -36.52
C VAL A 621 -12.17 20.87 -37.51
N GLY A 622 -12.64 22.00 -37.02
CA GLY A 622 -13.26 23.04 -37.82
C GLY A 622 -12.22 23.89 -38.55
N ALA A 623 -12.52 24.33 -39.77
CA ALA A 623 -11.69 25.28 -40.53
C ALA A 623 -11.66 26.70 -39.92
N TRP A 624 -12.41 26.95 -38.85
CA TRP A 624 -12.62 28.26 -38.23
C TRP A 624 -12.08 28.35 -36.79
N GLY A 625 -11.13 27.47 -36.42
CA GLY A 625 -10.38 27.56 -35.16
C GLY A 625 -11.03 26.90 -33.93
N TRP A 626 -11.94 25.96 -34.15
CA TRP A 626 -12.57 25.16 -33.08
C TRP A 626 -12.48 23.66 -33.38
N MET A 627 -12.24 22.87 -32.34
CA MET A 627 -12.33 21.41 -32.35
C MET A 627 -13.60 21.00 -31.61
N HIS A 628 -14.52 20.33 -32.30
CA HIS A 628 -15.76 19.85 -31.69
C HIS A 628 -15.62 18.40 -31.26
N TYR A 629 -15.81 18.15 -29.97
CA TYR A 629 -15.76 16.84 -29.35
C TYR A 629 -17.17 16.32 -29.16
N ALA A 630 -17.40 15.09 -29.61
CA ALA A 630 -18.57 14.30 -29.29
C ALA A 630 -18.10 12.98 -28.68
N GLU A 631 -18.39 12.79 -27.41
CA GLU A 631 -17.96 11.62 -26.65
C GLU A 631 -19.13 10.72 -26.29
N GLU A 632 -18.95 9.43 -26.49
CA GLU A 632 -19.83 8.36 -26.04
C GLU A 632 -19.08 7.55 -25.00
N ILE A 633 -19.58 7.52 -23.77
CA ILE A 633 -18.93 6.85 -22.64
C ILE A 633 -19.91 5.83 -22.09
N THR A 634 -19.52 4.57 -22.13
CA THR A 634 -20.26 3.45 -21.52
C THR A 634 -19.50 2.96 -20.31
N ILE A 635 -20.11 3.07 -19.13
CA ILE A 635 -19.57 2.58 -17.87
C ILE A 635 -20.29 1.30 -17.46
N VAL A 636 -19.55 0.38 -16.84
CA VAL A 636 -20.07 -0.85 -16.24
C VAL A 636 -19.50 -0.94 -14.83
N ASN A 637 -20.38 -1.16 -13.85
CA ASN A 637 -19.95 -1.47 -12.49
C ASN A 637 -19.66 -2.97 -12.39
N ILE A 638 -18.38 -3.32 -12.23
CA ILE A 638 -17.92 -4.71 -12.11
C ILE A 638 -17.54 -5.07 -10.67
N GLY A 639 -17.61 -4.12 -9.74
CA GLY A 639 -17.38 -4.34 -8.32
C GLY A 639 -18.64 -4.71 -7.55
N SER A 640 -18.50 -4.83 -6.23
CA SER A 640 -19.58 -5.18 -5.29
C SER A 640 -20.29 -3.96 -4.67
N SER A 641 -19.76 -2.75 -4.88
CA SER A 641 -20.29 -1.48 -4.34
C SER A 641 -20.91 -0.59 -5.42
N LYS A 642 -21.94 0.17 -5.06
CA LYS A 642 -22.60 1.13 -5.97
C LYS A 642 -21.75 2.39 -6.19
N GLU A 643 -21.88 3.01 -7.36
CA GLU A 643 -21.33 4.33 -7.65
C GLU A 643 -22.43 5.41 -7.69
N ASN A 644 -22.19 6.58 -7.10
CA ASN A 644 -23.14 7.68 -7.09
C ASN A 644 -22.76 8.81 -8.05
N SER A 645 -21.47 9.03 -8.29
CA SER A 645 -21.00 10.09 -9.18
C SER A 645 -19.60 9.80 -9.70
N LEU A 646 -19.26 10.34 -10.86
CA LEU A 646 -17.93 10.17 -11.47
C LEU A 646 -17.40 11.50 -11.96
N ASN A 647 -16.09 11.66 -11.97
CA ASN A 647 -15.45 12.90 -12.39
C ASN A 647 -14.90 12.77 -13.82
N PHE A 648 -15.23 13.75 -14.66
CA PHE A 648 -14.69 13.89 -16.00
C PHE A 648 -13.96 15.22 -16.11
N GLN A 649 -12.67 15.19 -16.42
CA GLN A 649 -11.86 16.40 -16.62
C GLN A 649 -11.89 16.79 -18.09
N VAL A 650 -12.39 17.99 -18.36
CA VAL A 650 -12.44 18.58 -19.70
C VAL A 650 -11.16 19.38 -19.94
N PRO A 651 -10.60 19.39 -21.17
CA PRO A 651 -9.43 20.21 -21.51
C PRO A 651 -9.64 21.71 -21.28
N ALA A 652 -8.53 22.44 -21.14
CA ALA A 652 -8.57 23.90 -21.11
C ALA A 652 -9.08 24.47 -22.45
N TYR A 653 -9.67 25.66 -22.40
CA TYR A 653 -10.27 26.35 -23.55
C TYR A 653 -11.49 25.64 -24.15
N ALA A 654 -12.18 24.83 -23.34
CA ALA A 654 -13.42 24.19 -23.70
C ALA A 654 -14.63 25.10 -23.42
N ASP A 655 -15.61 25.08 -24.32
CA ASP A 655 -16.88 25.80 -24.21
C ASP A 655 -18.04 24.95 -24.77
N GLY A 656 -19.28 25.39 -24.51
CA GLY A 656 -20.48 24.78 -25.08
C GLY A 656 -20.76 23.36 -24.58
N ILE A 657 -20.34 23.03 -23.36
CA ILE A 657 -20.43 21.69 -22.79
C ILE A 657 -21.88 21.26 -22.60
N LYS A 658 -22.24 20.10 -23.13
CA LYS A 658 -23.56 19.48 -23.00
C LYS A 658 -23.45 18.04 -22.57
N ILE A 659 -24.18 17.67 -21.52
CA ILE A 659 -24.18 16.32 -20.96
C ILE A 659 -25.58 15.73 -21.06
N TYR A 660 -25.71 14.58 -21.70
CA TYR A 660 -27.00 13.96 -21.96
C TYR A 660 -26.89 12.45 -22.10
N ASP A 661 -28.03 11.77 -22.07
CA ASP A 661 -28.15 10.36 -22.44
C ASP A 661 -29.21 10.19 -23.54
N GLN A 662 -29.63 8.95 -23.81
CA GLN A 662 -30.66 8.67 -24.81
C GLN A 662 -32.03 9.31 -24.50
N VAL A 663 -32.29 9.66 -23.24
CA VAL A 663 -33.59 10.21 -22.77
C VAL A 663 -33.56 11.74 -22.74
N GLY A 664 -32.39 12.34 -22.57
CA GLY A 664 -32.19 13.77 -22.67
C GLY A 664 -31.09 14.30 -21.76
N ILE A 665 -31.13 15.60 -21.49
CA ILE A 665 -30.09 16.31 -20.72
C ILE A 665 -30.02 15.78 -19.27
N LEU A 666 -28.79 15.63 -18.78
CA LEU A 666 -28.49 15.28 -17.39
C LEU A 666 -28.34 16.58 -16.59
N ARG A 667 -29.44 17.04 -15.98
CA ARG A 667 -29.56 18.38 -15.39
C ARG A 667 -28.60 18.62 -14.23
N ALA A 668 -28.45 17.64 -13.34
CA ALA A 668 -27.58 17.78 -12.17
C ALA A 668 -26.10 17.77 -12.58
N SER A 669 -25.73 16.84 -13.48
CA SER A 669 -24.39 16.80 -14.07
C SER A 669 -24.03 18.12 -14.79
N GLN A 670 -24.98 18.70 -15.55
CA GLN A 670 -24.79 19.95 -16.29
C GLN A 670 -24.50 21.16 -15.38
N TRP A 671 -25.10 21.21 -14.18
CA TRP A 671 -24.90 22.31 -13.24
C TRP A 671 -23.57 22.24 -12.48
N SER A 672 -23.04 21.02 -12.26
CA SER A 672 -21.77 20.82 -11.54
C SER A 672 -20.58 21.58 -12.16
N PHE A 673 -20.62 21.80 -13.48
CA PHE A 673 -19.58 22.53 -14.20
C PHE A 673 -19.61 24.04 -13.95
N SER A 674 -20.78 24.63 -13.68
CA SER A 674 -20.94 26.09 -13.60
C SER A 674 -20.21 26.74 -12.41
N GLU A 675 -19.90 25.97 -11.37
CA GLU A 675 -19.26 26.45 -10.14
C GLU A 675 -17.73 26.49 -10.22
N THR A 676 -17.10 25.68 -11.09
CA THR A 676 -15.64 25.48 -11.16
C THR A 676 -15.03 25.84 -12.52
N TYR A 677 -15.82 26.47 -13.39
CA TYR A 677 -15.41 26.77 -14.75
C TYR A 677 -14.47 27.97 -14.85
N GLU A 678 -13.25 27.70 -15.33
CA GLU A 678 -12.31 28.71 -15.79
C GLU A 678 -11.91 28.38 -17.23
N PHE A 679 -12.23 29.25 -18.19
CA PHE A 679 -12.01 28.99 -19.62
C PHE A 679 -10.56 28.63 -19.96
N ASN A 680 -9.57 29.18 -19.25
CA ASN A 680 -8.15 28.97 -19.51
C ASN A 680 -7.54 27.77 -18.75
N ARG A 681 -8.34 26.97 -18.04
CA ARG A 681 -7.86 25.79 -17.30
C ARG A 681 -8.72 24.57 -17.56
N SER A 682 -8.16 23.39 -17.35
CA SER A 682 -8.93 22.16 -17.35
C SER A 682 -9.88 22.13 -16.16
N THR A 683 -11.17 21.90 -16.38
CA THR A 683 -12.19 21.85 -15.32
C THR A 683 -12.70 20.43 -15.13
N SER A 684 -12.89 20.02 -13.87
CA SER A 684 -13.50 18.73 -13.53
C SER A 684 -15.02 18.87 -13.41
N ILE A 685 -15.74 18.02 -14.14
CA ILE A 685 -17.19 17.92 -14.13
C ILE A 685 -17.59 16.70 -13.31
N ASN A 686 -18.55 16.86 -12.40
CA ASN A 686 -19.12 15.75 -11.65
C ASN A 686 -20.37 15.23 -12.38
N ILE A 687 -20.26 14.05 -12.99
CA ILE A 687 -21.37 13.33 -13.59
C ILE A 687 -22.13 12.64 -12.47
N ASN A 688 -23.32 13.14 -12.18
CA ASN A 688 -24.10 12.76 -11.02
C ASN A 688 -25.13 11.67 -11.38
N LEU A 689 -24.81 10.42 -11.06
CA LEU A 689 -25.62 9.26 -11.43
C LEU A 689 -26.89 9.16 -10.57
N ASN A 690 -26.80 9.52 -9.29
CA ASN A 690 -27.91 9.38 -8.35
C ASN A 690 -29.06 10.36 -8.64
N SER A 691 -28.76 11.64 -8.90
CA SER A 691 -29.79 12.66 -9.08
C SER A 691 -30.33 12.73 -10.50
N ASP A 692 -29.55 12.32 -11.50
CA ASP A 692 -30.00 12.36 -12.89
C ASP A 692 -30.85 11.15 -13.29
N ARG A 693 -30.48 9.91 -12.89
CA ARG A 693 -31.16 8.69 -13.37
C ARG A 693 -31.44 7.63 -12.32
N PHE A 694 -30.51 7.35 -11.41
CA PHE A 694 -30.57 6.12 -10.61
C PHE A 694 -31.15 6.29 -9.19
N GLY A 695 -31.47 7.50 -8.76
CA GLY A 695 -31.96 7.79 -7.41
C GLY A 695 -30.97 7.38 -6.33
N SER A 696 -31.47 7.07 -5.13
CA SER A 696 -30.65 6.61 -3.98
C SER A 696 -29.87 5.31 -4.24
N ASN A 697 -30.24 4.57 -5.28
CA ASN A 697 -29.60 3.31 -5.65
C ASN A 697 -28.28 3.53 -6.39
N GLY A 698 -28.06 4.67 -7.05
CA GLY A 698 -26.86 4.88 -7.87
C GLY A 698 -26.67 3.79 -8.93
N LEU A 699 -25.47 3.73 -9.52
CA LEU A 699 -25.10 2.66 -10.44
C LEU A 699 -24.71 1.40 -9.65
N MET A 700 -25.68 0.51 -9.48
CA MET A 700 -25.50 -0.76 -8.77
C MET A 700 -24.53 -1.72 -9.48
N PRO A 701 -23.94 -2.67 -8.74
CA PRO A 701 -23.16 -3.75 -9.33
C PRO A 701 -23.85 -4.43 -10.52
N GLY A 702 -23.08 -4.69 -11.58
CA GLY A 702 -23.57 -5.31 -12.82
C GLY A 702 -24.32 -4.36 -13.76
N TYR A 703 -24.63 -3.12 -13.33
CA TYR A 703 -25.33 -2.17 -14.20
C TYR A 703 -24.39 -1.60 -15.26
N ARG A 704 -24.94 -1.35 -16.43
CA ARG A 704 -24.29 -0.69 -17.57
C ARG A 704 -25.04 0.59 -17.90
N TYR A 705 -24.31 1.69 -18.08
CA TYR A 705 -24.88 2.98 -18.41
C TYR A 705 -24.06 3.69 -19.49
N THR A 706 -24.75 4.30 -20.46
CA THR A 706 -24.12 5.04 -21.55
C THR A 706 -24.62 6.48 -21.53
N PHE A 707 -23.69 7.43 -21.53
CA PHE A 707 -23.98 8.85 -21.64
C PHE A 707 -23.06 9.52 -22.66
N TYR A 708 -23.42 10.73 -23.03
CA TYR A 708 -22.77 11.52 -24.06
C TYR A 708 -22.32 12.87 -23.52
N LEU A 709 -21.18 13.33 -24.03
CA LEU A 709 -20.59 14.62 -23.70
C LEU A 709 -20.16 15.33 -24.98
N ASP A 710 -20.78 16.47 -25.27
CA ASP A 710 -20.43 17.33 -26.41
C ASP A 710 -19.80 18.63 -25.91
N TYR A 711 -18.67 19.04 -26.47
CA TYR A 711 -18.01 20.30 -26.15
C TYR A 711 -17.14 20.80 -27.31
N ALA A 712 -16.74 22.07 -27.30
CA ALA A 712 -15.86 22.65 -28.30
C ALA A 712 -14.60 23.22 -27.65
N VAL A 713 -13.42 22.94 -28.20
CA VAL A 713 -12.13 23.43 -27.71
C VAL A 713 -11.51 24.38 -28.74
N GLN A 714 -10.94 25.49 -28.29
CA GLN A 714 -10.28 26.44 -29.18
C GLN A 714 -8.96 25.86 -29.74
N THR A 715 -8.84 25.75 -31.07
CA THR A 715 -7.71 25.11 -31.76
C THR A 715 -6.39 25.86 -31.54
N MET A 716 -6.43 27.20 -31.55
CA MET A 716 -5.23 28.05 -31.55
C MET A 716 -4.31 27.87 -30.33
N ASN A 717 -4.83 27.38 -29.20
CA ASN A 717 -4.02 27.16 -27.99
C ASN A 717 -3.32 25.79 -27.96
N TYR A 718 -3.60 24.95 -28.95
CA TYR A 718 -3.02 23.61 -29.11
C TYR A 718 -2.35 23.45 -30.48
N GLU A 719 -2.09 24.56 -31.17
CA GLU A 719 -1.55 24.58 -32.53
C GLU A 719 -0.22 25.35 -32.55
N ASP A 720 0.87 24.65 -32.90
CA ASP A 720 2.21 25.21 -33.02
C ASP A 720 2.62 25.34 -34.50
N ILE A 721 3.09 26.53 -34.88
CA ILE A 721 3.55 26.81 -36.24
C ILE A 721 5.00 26.32 -36.39
N ILE A 722 5.21 25.38 -37.31
CA ILE A 722 6.51 24.78 -37.63
C ILE A 722 6.88 25.19 -39.07
N PRO A 723 8.16 25.32 -39.46
CA PRO A 723 8.53 25.77 -40.82
C PRO A 723 7.88 24.99 -41.98
N THR A 724 7.51 23.72 -41.75
CA THR A 724 6.91 22.82 -42.74
C THR A 724 5.38 22.78 -42.71
N GLY A 725 4.73 23.42 -41.74
CA GLY A 725 3.28 23.36 -41.57
C GLY A 725 2.82 23.79 -40.17
N SER A 726 1.77 23.16 -39.68
CA SER A 726 1.22 23.42 -38.36
C SER A 726 1.04 22.12 -37.60
N GLN A 727 1.58 22.00 -36.40
CA GLN A 727 1.39 20.84 -35.54
C GLN A 727 0.22 21.10 -34.61
N LEU A 728 -0.84 20.34 -34.79
CA LEU A 728 -2.03 20.38 -33.95
C LEU A 728 -1.98 19.24 -32.93
N GLU A 729 -1.92 19.57 -31.65
CA GLU A 729 -2.16 18.62 -30.57
C GLU A 729 -3.67 18.50 -30.33
N ILE A 730 -4.16 17.27 -30.19
CA ILE A 730 -5.57 17.01 -29.90
C ILE A 730 -5.69 16.77 -28.39
N PRO A 731 -6.13 17.75 -27.59
CA PRO A 731 -6.28 17.55 -26.16
C PRO A 731 -7.40 16.56 -25.85
N MET A 732 -7.18 15.67 -24.90
CA MET A 732 -8.16 14.65 -24.50
C MET A 732 -8.69 14.92 -23.10
N GLY A 733 -10.02 14.87 -22.93
CA GLY A 733 -10.60 14.78 -21.59
C GLY A 733 -10.26 13.45 -20.90
N THR A 734 -10.31 13.40 -19.57
CA THR A 734 -9.99 12.18 -18.79
C THR A 734 -11.14 11.80 -17.84
N LEU A 735 -11.37 10.51 -17.64
CA LEU A 735 -12.45 9.96 -16.80
C LEU A 735 -11.95 9.64 -15.38
N GLY A 736 -11.16 10.55 -14.79
CA GLY A 736 -10.55 10.34 -13.47
C GLY A 736 -9.75 9.04 -13.38
N ASN A 737 -10.02 8.24 -12.33
CA ASN A 737 -9.34 6.97 -12.07
C ASN A 737 -10.08 5.74 -12.64
N VAL A 738 -11.15 5.94 -13.40
CA VAL A 738 -11.88 4.83 -14.02
C VAL A 738 -11.04 4.21 -15.14
N LEU A 739 -10.93 2.89 -15.15
CA LEU A 739 -10.22 2.17 -16.22
C LEU A 739 -11.04 2.20 -17.51
N VAL A 740 -10.53 2.91 -18.52
CA VAL A 740 -11.07 2.87 -19.88
C VAL A 740 -10.42 1.70 -20.61
N HIS A 741 -11.17 0.61 -20.74
CA HIS A 741 -10.68 -0.61 -21.35
C HIS A 741 -10.36 -0.45 -22.84
N LYS A 742 -11.24 0.26 -23.55
CA LYS A 742 -11.05 0.59 -24.96
C LYS A 742 -11.45 2.03 -25.21
N HIS A 743 -10.55 2.80 -25.81
CA HIS A 743 -10.80 4.16 -26.26
C HIS A 743 -10.58 4.28 -27.76
N VAL A 744 -11.65 4.54 -28.51
CA VAL A 744 -11.59 4.79 -29.95
C VAL A 744 -11.66 6.29 -30.19
N VAL A 745 -10.62 6.86 -30.80
CA VAL A 745 -10.57 8.30 -31.12
C VAL A 745 -10.63 8.49 -32.63
N ASP A 746 -11.70 9.14 -33.10
CA ASP A 746 -11.92 9.48 -34.50
C ASP A 746 -11.65 10.98 -34.70
N VAL A 747 -10.48 11.32 -35.25
CA VAL A 747 -10.13 12.70 -35.60
C VAL A 747 -10.55 12.98 -37.04
N LYS A 748 -11.66 13.72 -37.21
CA LYS A 748 -12.20 14.15 -38.49
C LYS A 748 -11.59 15.47 -38.93
N LEU A 749 -10.93 15.44 -40.08
CA LEU A 749 -10.27 16.58 -40.68
C LEU A 749 -11.02 16.99 -41.96
N PRO A 750 -11.19 18.30 -42.21
CA PRO A 750 -11.89 18.81 -43.38
C PRO A 750 -11.07 18.61 -44.66
N ILE A 751 -11.77 18.50 -45.80
CA ILE A 751 -11.12 18.54 -47.12
C ILE A 751 -10.24 19.79 -47.24
N GLY A 752 -9.03 19.58 -47.75
CA GLY A 752 -8.06 20.64 -48.01
C GLY A 752 -6.94 20.73 -46.99
N ILE A 753 -7.00 19.95 -45.92
CA ILE A 753 -5.85 19.72 -45.05
C ILE A 753 -5.04 18.55 -45.61
N ASN A 754 -3.73 18.76 -45.79
CA ASN A 754 -2.79 17.69 -46.11
C ASN A 754 -2.08 17.26 -44.83
N ILE A 755 -2.14 15.97 -44.50
CA ILE A 755 -1.38 15.42 -43.38
C ILE A 755 0.03 15.11 -43.85
N LEU A 756 1.02 15.73 -43.22
CA LEU A 756 2.44 15.44 -43.47
C LEU A 756 2.91 14.31 -42.56
N GLN A 757 2.53 14.37 -41.30
CA GLN A 757 2.84 13.39 -40.27
C GLN A 757 1.73 13.36 -39.23
N ALA A 758 1.51 12.24 -38.58
CA ALA A 758 0.60 12.12 -37.45
C ALA A 758 1.17 11.11 -36.47
N THR A 759 0.62 11.06 -35.27
CA THR A 759 0.90 9.98 -34.32
C THR A 759 0.70 8.61 -34.99
N ASP A 760 1.63 7.67 -34.77
CA ASP A 760 1.56 6.35 -35.39
C ASP A 760 0.34 5.54 -34.91
N GLY A 761 0.00 4.48 -35.67
CA GLY A 761 -1.07 3.54 -35.28
C GLY A 761 -2.49 3.97 -35.65
N TYR A 762 -2.66 4.98 -36.51
CA TYR A 762 -3.97 5.36 -37.03
C TYR A 762 -4.43 4.49 -38.20
N ARG A 763 -5.75 4.32 -38.31
CA ARG A 763 -6.41 3.83 -39.52
C ARG A 763 -7.08 5.00 -40.23
N LEU A 764 -6.71 5.25 -41.48
CA LEU A 764 -7.33 6.27 -42.33
C LEU A 764 -8.67 5.76 -42.87
N LEU A 765 -9.73 6.54 -42.67
CA LEU A 765 -11.06 6.30 -43.22
C LEU A 765 -11.48 7.51 -44.07
N PHE A 766 -11.98 7.27 -45.26
CA PHE A 766 -12.44 8.32 -46.17
C PHE A 766 -13.94 8.51 -46.03
N GLY A 767 -14.38 9.73 -45.72
CA GLY A 767 -15.77 10.15 -45.83
C GLY A 767 -16.03 10.92 -47.12
N VAL A 768 -17.26 11.41 -47.29
CA VAL A 768 -17.65 12.14 -48.52
C VAL A 768 -17.00 13.54 -48.55
N PHE A 769 -16.89 14.19 -47.39
CA PHE A 769 -16.35 15.55 -47.27
C PHE A 769 -15.30 15.74 -46.17
N ASP A 770 -14.76 14.64 -45.66
CA ASP A 770 -13.77 14.58 -44.60
C ASP A 770 -12.90 13.32 -44.73
N PHE A 771 -11.78 13.32 -44.03
CA PHE A 771 -11.02 12.11 -43.76
C PHE A 771 -10.86 11.98 -42.26
N THR A 772 -10.97 10.74 -41.77
CA THR A 772 -10.96 10.43 -40.34
C THR A 772 -9.73 9.59 -40.02
N LEU A 773 -8.93 10.05 -39.05
CA LEU A 773 -7.86 9.28 -38.44
C LEU A 773 -8.44 8.57 -37.23
N ARG A 774 -8.58 7.23 -37.31
CA ARG A 774 -9.08 6.41 -36.21
C ARG A 774 -7.91 5.82 -35.42
N TYR A 775 -7.83 6.16 -34.15
CA TYR A 775 -6.91 5.58 -33.18
C TYR A 775 -7.68 4.63 -32.27
N SER A 776 -7.02 3.59 -31.78
CA SER A 776 -7.58 2.67 -30.78
C SER A 776 -6.54 2.42 -29.72
N THR A 777 -6.79 2.94 -28.53
CA THR A 777 -5.96 2.71 -27.35
C THR A 777 -6.71 1.83 -26.36
N TYR A 778 -5.97 1.13 -25.51
CA TYR A 778 -6.50 0.17 -24.56
C TYR A 778 -5.93 0.46 -23.17
N ASN A 779 -6.72 0.15 -22.14
CA ASN A 779 -6.35 0.31 -20.74
C ASN A 779 -5.79 1.71 -20.42
N THR A 780 -6.60 2.75 -20.64
CA THR A 780 -6.23 4.13 -20.37
C THR A 780 -6.95 4.68 -19.14
N THR A 781 -6.31 5.63 -18.47
CA THR A 781 -6.81 6.38 -17.31
C THR A 781 -6.32 7.83 -17.42
N ARG A 782 -6.53 8.66 -16.39
CA ARG A 782 -5.89 9.98 -16.30
C ARG A 782 -4.36 9.95 -16.29
N TYR A 783 -3.74 8.81 -15.93
CA TYR A 783 -2.28 8.68 -15.78
C TYR A 783 -1.57 8.26 -17.08
N ASN A 784 -2.33 7.82 -18.08
CA ASN A 784 -1.84 7.45 -19.41
C ASN A 784 -2.89 7.81 -20.48
N PRO A 785 -3.28 9.10 -20.62
CA PRO A 785 -4.24 9.52 -21.62
C PRO A 785 -3.70 9.29 -23.04
N ALA A 786 -4.59 9.15 -24.02
CA ALA A 786 -4.19 9.04 -25.41
C ALA A 786 -3.58 10.38 -25.90
N THR A 787 -2.29 10.38 -26.23
CA THR A 787 -1.61 11.54 -26.81
C THR A 787 -1.69 11.44 -28.34
N ILE A 788 -2.34 12.40 -28.97
CA ILE A 788 -2.54 12.44 -30.43
C ILE A 788 -2.17 13.82 -30.95
N TRP A 789 -1.32 13.86 -31.97
CA TRP A 789 -0.95 15.07 -32.68
C TRP A 789 -0.92 14.82 -34.19
N VAL A 790 -1.15 15.89 -34.95
CA VAL A 790 -1.17 15.87 -36.41
C VAL A 790 -0.38 17.05 -36.94
N LEU A 791 0.66 16.78 -37.74
CA LEU A 791 1.36 17.78 -38.53
C LEU A 791 0.63 17.96 -39.86
N GLN A 792 0.05 19.14 -40.03
CA GLN A 792 -0.86 19.46 -41.12
C GLN A 792 -0.41 20.68 -41.93
N GLN A 793 -0.78 20.69 -43.21
CA GLN A 793 -0.62 21.84 -44.09
C GLN A 793 -1.96 22.20 -44.73
N SER A 794 -2.38 23.45 -44.55
CA SER A 794 -3.60 23.99 -45.14
C SER A 794 -3.42 24.25 -46.63
N GLY A 795 -4.23 23.58 -47.46
CA GLY A 795 -4.30 23.77 -48.89
C GLY A 795 -5.37 24.78 -49.32
N VAL A 796 -5.33 25.19 -50.59
CA VAL A 796 -6.29 26.14 -51.19
C VAL A 796 -7.74 25.61 -51.15
N SER A 797 -7.91 24.28 -51.08
CA SER A 797 -9.21 23.61 -51.09
C SER A 797 -10.08 23.92 -49.86
N ILE A 798 -9.55 24.54 -48.79
CA ILE A 798 -10.36 25.04 -47.66
C ILE A 798 -11.37 26.10 -48.14
N LEU A 799 -11.05 26.86 -49.19
CA LEU A 799 -11.95 27.82 -49.83
C LEU A 799 -13.06 27.17 -50.68
N ALA A 800 -12.98 25.85 -50.92
CA ALA A 800 -13.95 25.16 -51.78
C ALA A 800 -15.37 25.20 -51.19
N ARG A 801 -15.54 25.20 -49.86
CA ARG A 801 -16.88 25.23 -49.23
C ARG A 801 -17.64 26.52 -49.54
N PRO A 802 -17.12 27.73 -49.26
CA PRO A 802 -17.76 28.98 -49.70
C PRO A 802 -17.99 29.06 -51.21
N ILE A 803 -17.02 28.61 -52.02
CA ILE A 803 -17.13 28.62 -53.49
C ILE A 803 -18.26 27.70 -53.97
N LEU A 804 -18.42 26.52 -53.37
CA LEU A 804 -19.47 25.56 -53.73
C LEU A 804 -20.86 26.10 -53.37
N PHE A 805 -21.02 26.74 -52.21
CA PHE A 805 -22.26 27.45 -51.89
C PHE A 805 -22.54 28.58 -52.87
N ALA A 806 -21.53 29.39 -53.21
CA ALA A 806 -21.67 30.44 -54.21
C ALA A 806 -22.08 29.89 -55.58
N LEU A 807 -21.55 28.73 -55.98
CA LEU A 807 -21.94 28.03 -57.20
C LEU A 807 -23.37 27.49 -57.15
N ILE A 808 -23.81 26.93 -56.02
CA ILE A 808 -25.21 26.47 -55.85
C ILE A 808 -26.16 27.67 -55.97
N PHE A 809 -25.91 28.75 -55.22
CA PHE A 809 -26.73 29.96 -55.31
C PHE A 809 -26.69 30.58 -56.72
N GLY A 810 -25.50 30.59 -57.34
CA GLY A 810 -25.34 31.03 -58.72
C GLY A 810 -26.11 30.17 -59.72
N MET A 811 -26.13 28.84 -59.54
CA MET A 811 -26.88 27.92 -60.38
C MET A 811 -28.39 28.08 -60.18
N VAL A 812 -28.87 28.22 -58.94
CA VAL A 812 -30.29 28.51 -58.65
C VAL A 812 -30.71 29.82 -59.29
N ALA A 813 -29.89 30.87 -59.18
CA ALA A 813 -30.13 32.15 -59.83
C ALA A 813 -30.12 32.03 -61.36
N ALA A 814 -29.19 31.28 -61.94
CA ALA A 814 -29.11 31.05 -63.38
C ALA A 814 -30.33 30.26 -63.90
N ILE A 815 -30.78 29.23 -63.18
CA ILE A 815 -32.01 28.47 -63.50
C ILE A 815 -33.22 29.39 -63.40
N TYR A 816 -33.31 30.24 -62.37
CA TYR A 816 -34.38 31.22 -62.23
C TYR A 816 -34.41 32.21 -63.41
N VAL A 817 -33.26 32.78 -63.79
CA VAL A 817 -33.15 33.69 -64.93
C VAL A 817 -33.48 32.99 -66.25
N ALA A 818 -32.98 31.76 -66.46
CA ALA A 818 -33.30 30.97 -67.64
C ALA A 818 -34.78 30.60 -67.72
N GLY A 819 -35.40 30.23 -66.59
CA GLY A 819 -36.84 29.95 -66.49
C GLY A 819 -37.69 31.19 -66.77
N ARG A 820 -37.30 32.35 -66.21
CA ARG A 820 -37.95 33.64 -66.50
C ARG A 820 -37.81 34.03 -67.96
N ARG A 821 -36.63 33.82 -68.56
CA ARG A 821 -36.36 34.09 -69.97
C ARG A 821 -37.15 33.16 -70.89
N TYR A 822 -37.30 31.88 -70.53
CA TYR A 822 -38.14 30.94 -71.26
C TYR A 822 -39.63 31.32 -71.18
N GLN A 823 -40.14 31.74 -70.02
CA GLN A 823 -41.52 32.25 -69.88
C GLN A 823 -41.78 33.52 -70.71
N LEU A 824 -40.78 34.39 -70.85
CA LEU A 824 -40.86 35.58 -71.70
C LEU A 824 -40.72 35.26 -73.20
N ALA A 825 -39.94 34.24 -73.57
CA ALA A 825 -39.68 33.86 -74.96
C ALA A 825 -40.75 32.92 -75.55
N ASN A 826 -41.42 32.12 -74.71
CA ASN A 826 -42.57 31.27 -75.07
C ASN A 826 -43.92 31.95 -74.75
N ARG A 827 -43.94 33.26 -74.52
CA ARG A 827 -45.18 34.02 -74.68
C ARG A 827 -45.46 34.08 -76.19
N ASP A 828 -46.29 33.16 -76.66
CA ASP A 828 -46.81 33.17 -78.02
C ASP A 828 -47.47 34.53 -78.30
N LEU A 829 -47.10 35.15 -79.43
CA LEU A 829 -47.69 36.39 -79.93
C LEU A 829 -49.19 36.26 -80.31
N SER A 830 -49.81 35.11 -80.05
CA SER A 830 -51.24 34.85 -80.28
C SER A 830 -52.11 34.97 -79.03
N ASP A 831 -51.54 35.15 -77.83
CA ASP A 831 -52.30 35.38 -76.58
C ASP A 831 -52.37 36.87 -76.19
N LEU A 832 -52.04 37.77 -77.12
CA LEU A 832 -52.10 39.23 -76.91
C LEU A 832 -53.46 39.86 -77.23
N ASP A 833 -54.45 39.07 -77.69
CA ASP A 833 -55.73 39.61 -78.15
C ASP A 833 -56.97 39.16 -77.34
N GLU A 834 -56.84 38.33 -76.29
CA GLU A 834 -58.03 37.85 -75.54
C GLU A 834 -58.03 38.09 -74.01
N GLU A 835 -56.98 38.66 -73.40
CA GLU A 835 -57.00 39.11 -71.99
C GLU A 835 -57.15 40.64 -71.80
N GLU A 836 -57.33 41.41 -72.90
CA GLU A 836 -57.68 42.85 -72.82
C GLU A 836 -59.20 43.13 -72.93
N ALA A 837 -60.04 42.10 -72.95
CA ALA A 837 -61.48 42.25 -73.18
C ALA A 837 -62.38 42.17 -71.93
N SER A 838 -61.85 42.40 -70.73
CA SER A 838 -62.69 42.42 -69.51
C SER A 838 -62.26 43.39 -68.42
N THR A 839 -62.12 44.68 -68.72
CA THR A 839 -62.49 45.75 -67.77
C THR A 839 -62.88 47.02 -68.52
N VAL A 840 -64.19 47.23 -68.62
CA VAL A 840 -64.78 48.48 -69.10
C VAL A 840 -64.52 49.60 -68.09
N GLY A 841 -63.87 50.66 -68.57
CA GLY A 841 -64.02 52.04 -68.07
C GLY A 841 -63.08 52.46 -66.95
N TYR A 842 -61.96 53.09 -67.29
CA TYR A 842 -61.53 54.43 -66.87
C TYR A 842 -60.19 54.74 -67.58
N THR A 843 -60.20 55.64 -68.56
CA THR A 843 -58.98 56.13 -69.20
C THR A 843 -58.15 56.89 -68.17
N GLY A 844 -57.09 56.29 -67.64
CA GLY A 844 -56.13 56.97 -66.79
C GLY A 844 -55.41 58.13 -67.52
N PRO A 845 -54.82 59.08 -66.79
CA PRO A 845 -53.99 60.13 -67.39
C PRO A 845 -52.80 59.52 -68.13
N PRO A 846 -52.26 60.20 -69.18
CA PRO A 846 -51.02 59.77 -69.83
C PRO A 846 -49.90 59.58 -68.80
N THR A 847 -49.13 58.50 -68.90
CA THR A 847 -48.02 58.19 -67.97
C THR A 847 -47.01 59.32 -67.86
N SER A 848 -46.77 60.06 -68.95
CA SER A 848 -45.93 61.27 -68.96
C SER A 848 -46.46 62.36 -68.02
N LEU A 849 -47.79 62.55 -67.94
CA LEU A 849 -48.41 63.56 -67.06
C LEU A 849 -48.25 63.20 -65.58
N ILE A 850 -48.41 61.92 -65.23
CA ILE A 850 -48.24 61.41 -63.86
C ILE A 850 -46.77 61.56 -63.44
N ARG A 851 -45.84 61.16 -64.33
CA ARG A 851 -44.40 61.28 -64.12
C ARG A 851 -43.95 62.73 -63.96
N ASP A 852 -44.41 63.64 -64.81
CA ASP A 852 -44.05 65.06 -64.75
C ASP A 852 -44.56 65.72 -63.47
N TYR A 853 -45.80 65.42 -63.06
CA TYR A 853 -46.36 65.91 -61.80
C TYR A 853 -45.60 65.36 -60.58
N ALA A 854 -45.35 64.05 -60.52
CA ALA A 854 -44.62 63.43 -59.42
C ALA A 854 -43.17 63.93 -59.32
N ASN A 855 -42.49 64.11 -60.46
CA ASN A 855 -41.12 64.62 -60.49
C ASN A 855 -41.03 66.10 -60.08
N LEU A 856 -41.95 66.95 -60.57
CA LEU A 856 -41.97 68.36 -60.17
C LEU A 856 -42.35 68.53 -58.70
N PHE A 857 -43.29 67.73 -58.19
CA PHE A 857 -43.66 67.76 -56.77
C PHE A 857 -42.52 67.24 -55.87
N SER A 858 -41.88 66.12 -56.25
CA SER A 858 -40.69 65.60 -55.56
C SER A 858 -39.56 66.62 -55.54
N ARG A 859 -39.29 67.28 -56.68
CA ARG A 859 -38.29 68.34 -56.80
C ARG A 859 -38.61 69.55 -55.92
N LYS A 860 -39.90 69.95 -55.82
CA LYS A 860 -40.35 71.01 -54.89
C LYS A 860 -40.01 70.65 -53.45
N THR A 861 -40.37 69.44 -53.00
CA THR A 861 -40.09 68.97 -51.63
C THR A 861 -38.58 68.90 -51.36
N ALA A 862 -37.79 68.43 -52.33
CA ALA A 862 -36.33 68.38 -52.22
C ALA A 862 -35.70 69.79 -52.08
N LEU A 863 -36.12 70.75 -52.93
CA LEU A 863 -35.64 72.13 -52.88
C LEU A 863 -36.02 72.84 -51.58
N ASP A 864 -37.21 72.60 -51.04
CA ASP A 864 -37.61 73.12 -49.72
C ASP A 864 -36.73 72.55 -48.59
N MET A 865 -36.39 71.26 -48.65
CA MET A 865 -35.48 70.65 -47.68
C MET A 865 -34.07 71.22 -47.80
N ASP A 866 -33.60 71.46 -49.03
CA ASP A 866 -32.29 72.05 -49.27
C ASP A 866 -32.23 73.52 -48.83
N LEU A 867 -33.31 74.29 -48.99
CA LEU A 867 -33.44 75.62 -48.42
C LEU A 867 -33.32 75.60 -46.89
N GLU A 868 -33.96 74.63 -46.22
CA GLU A 868 -33.85 74.46 -44.76
C GLU A 868 -32.45 74.03 -44.31
N LYS A 869 -31.82 73.12 -45.04
CA LYS A 869 -30.42 72.74 -44.82
C LYS A 869 -29.49 73.94 -45.00
N LEU A 870 -29.73 74.78 -46.00
CA LEU A 870 -28.96 76.00 -46.26
C LEU A 870 -29.15 77.04 -45.14
N GLU A 871 -30.38 77.26 -44.68
CA GLU A 871 -30.69 78.11 -43.52
C GLU A 871 -30.01 77.61 -42.24
N SER A 872 -30.10 76.31 -41.97
CA SER A 872 -29.45 75.71 -40.80
C SER A 872 -27.92 75.75 -40.88
N SER A 873 -27.35 75.62 -42.08
CA SER A 873 -25.91 75.69 -42.30
C SER A 873 -25.38 77.12 -42.18
N ARG A 874 -26.17 78.14 -42.58
CA ARG A 874 -25.90 79.55 -42.27
C ARG A 874 -25.95 79.81 -40.77
N ARG A 875 -26.97 79.32 -40.06
CA ARG A 875 -27.08 79.47 -38.59
C ARG A 875 -25.89 78.84 -37.85
N ARG A 876 -25.32 77.76 -38.40
CA ARG A 876 -24.14 77.06 -37.88
C ARG A 876 -22.80 77.65 -38.36
N GLY A 877 -22.81 78.74 -39.13
CA GLY A 877 -21.59 79.40 -39.63
C GLY A 877 -20.84 78.65 -40.74
N LYS A 878 -21.42 77.56 -41.29
CA LYS A 878 -20.76 76.70 -42.30
C LYS A 878 -20.80 77.25 -43.73
N VAL A 879 -21.59 78.29 -43.99
CA VAL A 879 -21.77 78.90 -45.32
C VAL A 879 -21.60 80.40 -45.19
N THR A 880 -20.81 81.00 -46.10
CA THR A 880 -20.57 82.46 -46.09
C THR A 880 -21.85 83.23 -46.46
N LYS A 881 -21.99 84.48 -46.01
CA LYS A 881 -23.19 85.30 -46.31
C LYS A 881 -23.42 85.47 -47.81
N LYS A 882 -22.35 85.62 -48.60
CA LYS A 882 -22.41 85.79 -50.06
C LYS A 882 -22.91 84.51 -50.74
N GLU A 883 -22.38 83.36 -50.34
CA GLU A 883 -22.77 82.06 -50.87
C GLU A 883 -24.20 81.68 -50.48
N TYR A 884 -24.60 81.96 -49.24
CA TYR A 884 -25.97 81.76 -48.79
C TYR A 884 -26.96 82.57 -49.65
N LEU A 885 -26.69 83.87 -49.87
CA LEU A 885 -27.60 84.72 -50.65
C LEU A 885 -27.70 84.27 -52.11
N LEU A 886 -26.60 83.77 -52.69
CA LEU A 886 -26.58 83.29 -54.07
C LEU A 886 -27.35 81.98 -54.22
N ARG A 887 -27.13 81.00 -53.33
CA ARG A 887 -27.85 79.72 -53.32
C ARG A 887 -29.32 79.87 -52.90
N GLU A 888 -29.61 80.75 -51.94
CA GLU A 888 -30.99 81.06 -51.55
C GLU A 888 -31.76 81.69 -52.72
N LYS A 889 -31.13 82.60 -53.46
CA LYS A 889 -31.73 83.21 -54.65
C LYS A 889 -31.98 82.17 -55.74
N ASP A 890 -31.03 81.27 -55.97
CA ASP A 890 -31.16 80.18 -56.96
C ASP A 890 -32.27 79.20 -56.60
N ILE A 891 -32.27 78.66 -55.37
CA ILE A 891 -33.32 77.75 -54.88
C ILE A 891 -34.70 78.42 -54.91
N LYS A 892 -34.81 79.69 -54.49
CA LYS A 892 -36.07 80.45 -54.58
C LYS A 892 -36.47 80.81 -56.02
N SER A 893 -35.54 80.79 -56.98
CA SER A 893 -35.89 80.91 -58.40
C SER A 893 -36.52 79.62 -58.88
N GLN A 894 -35.86 78.49 -58.64
CA GLN A 894 -36.37 77.17 -59.03
C GLN A 894 -37.71 76.82 -58.35
N LEU A 895 -37.89 77.19 -57.08
CA LEU A 895 -39.19 77.04 -56.40
C LEU A 895 -40.29 77.91 -57.01
N ARG A 896 -39.97 79.10 -57.55
CA ARG A 896 -40.94 79.96 -58.23
C ARG A 896 -41.33 79.37 -59.59
N ASP A 897 -40.37 78.84 -60.33
CA ASP A 897 -40.61 78.19 -61.62
C ASP A 897 -41.52 76.95 -61.44
N ILE A 898 -41.22 76.12 -60.43
CA ILE A 898 -42.08 74.98 -60.08
C ILE A 898 -43.47 75.44 -59.60
N ALA A 899 -43.55 76.51 -58.80
CA ALA A 899 -44.83 77.03 -58.33
C ALA A 899 -45.73 77.58 -59.46
N SER A 900 -45.16 78.00 -60.60
CA SER A 900 -45.94 78.38 -61.79
C SER A 900 -46.42 77.20 -62.63
N GLU A 901 -45.67 76.08 -62.68
CA GLU A 901 -45.99 74.91 -63.51
C GLU A 901 -46.89 73.88 -62.80
N LEU A 902 -46.76 73.75 -61.48
CA LEU A 902 -47.50 72.76 -60.68
C LEU A 902 -49.03 72.88 -60.75
N PRO A 903 -49.65 74.10 -60.75
CA PRO A 903 -51.11 74.23 -60.81
C PRO A 903 -51.72 73.71 -62.11
N GLU A 904 -51.05 73.93 -63.25
CA GLU A 904 -51.56 73.48 -64.55
C GLU A 904 -51.54 71.95 -64.66
N LEU A 905 -50.46 71.31 -64.19
CA LEU A 905 -50.34 69.86 -64.14
C LEU A 905 -51.31 69.23 -63.13
N ARG A 906 -51.52 69.90 -61.99
CA ARG A 906 -52.50 69.52 -60.98
C ARG A 906 -53.91 69.47 -61.56
N ASP A 907 -54.35 70.55 -62.21
CA ASP A 907 -55.72 70.65 -62.74
C ASP A 907 -55.97 69.62 -63.84
N LYS A 908 -54.94 69.36 -64.68
CA LYS A 908 -54.96 68.26 -65.65
C LYS A 908 -55.09 66.90 -64.96
N LEU A 909 -54.30 66.61 -63.93
CA LEU A 909 -54.33 65.34 -63.20
C LEU A 909 -55.68 65.09 -62.50
N VAL A 910 -56.27 66.14 -61.89
CA VAL A 910 -57.57 66.08 -61.19
C VAL A 910 -58.74 65.82 -62.15
N SER A 911 -58.60 66.16 -63.44
CA SER A 911 -59.63 65.93 -64.45
C SER A 911 -59.83 64.45 -64.82
N TYR A 912 -58.83 63.60 -64.58
CA TYR A 912 -58.84 62.18 -64.97
C TYR A 912 -59.46 61.22 -63.94
N GLY A 913 -59.96 61.71 -62.80
CA GLY A 913 -60.79 60.89 -61.90
C GLY A 913 -60.73 61.24 -60.41
N GLY A 914 -61.67 60.67 -59.65
CA GLY A 914 -61.79 60.88 -58.20
C GLY A 914 -60.55 60.41 -57.42
N ARG A 915 -59.87 59.36 -57.90
CA ARG A 915 -58.66 58.81 -57.27
C ARG A 915 -57.49 59.82 -57.28
N TYR A 916 -57.18 60.43 -58.42
CA TYR A 916 -56.11 61.44 -58.50
C TYR A 916 -56.49 62.73 -57.76
N ARG A 917 -57.78 63.09 -57.73
CA ARG A 917 -58.27 64.19 -56.89
C ARG A 917 -58.00 63.95 -55.41
N GLU A 918 -58.24 62.74 -54.93
CA GLU A 918 -57.98 62.36 -53.54
C GLU A 918 -56.48 62.34 -53.24
N MET A 919 -55.64 61.80 -54.14
CA MET A 919 -54.18 61.81 -53.99
C MET A 919 -53.59 63.22 -53.98
N VAL A 920 -54.04 64.10 -54.89
CA VAL A 920 -53.61 65.51 -54.91
C VAL A 920 -54.10 66.25 -53.65
N SER A 921 -55.35 66.04 -53.25
CA SER A 921 -55.90 66.68 -52.04
C SER A 921 -55.18 66.23 -50.77
N THR A 922 -54.79 64.95 -50.68
CA THR A 922 -54.02 64.44 -49.54
C THR A 922 -52.59 64.97 -49.55
N LEU A 923 -51.94 65.10 -50.71
CA LEU A 923 -50.64 65.76 -50.83
C LEU A 923 -50.69 67.22 -50.35
N GLU A 924 -51.69 67.99 -50.76
CA GLU A 924 -51.87 69.37 -50.31
C GLU A 924 -52.15 69.47 -48.80
N LEU A 925 -52.99 68.57 -48.28
CA LEU A 925 -53.30 68.51 -46.86
C LEU A 925 -52.05 68.20 -46.02
N GLU A 926 -51.21 67.27 -46.47
CA GLU A 926 -49.97 66.92 -45.77
C GLU A 926 -48.91 68.04 -45.91
N GLU A 927 -48.84 68.73 -47.04
CA GLU A 927 -47.97 69.91 -47.19
C GLU A 927 -48.41 71.04 -46.26
N GLU A 928 -49.71 71.31 -46.15
CA GLU A 928 -50.27 72.30 -45.23
C GLU A 928 -49.95 71.95 -43.77
N LYS A 929 -50.06 70.66 -43.39
CA LYS A 929 -49.65 70.18 -42.07
C LYS A 929 -48.17 70.42 -41.80
N ILE A 930 -47.30 70.20 -42.79
CA ILE A 930 -45.85 70.48 -42.67
C ILE A 930 -45.61 71.98 -42.46
N GLN A 931 -46.22 72.84 -43.27
CA GLN A 931 -46.06 74.29 -43.14
C GLN A 931 -46.63 74.81 -41.81
N GLY A 932 -47.77 74.30 -41.37
CA GLY A 932 -48.38 74.59 -40.08
C GLY A 932 -47.50 74.17 -38.90
N ALA A 933 -46.95 72.95 -38.93
CA ALA A 933 -46.03 72.46 -37.90
C ALA A 933 -44.71 73.26 -37.87
N LYS A 934 -44.18 73.65 -39.04
CA LYS A 934 -42.99 74.53 -39.14
C LYS A 934 -43.25 75.92 -38.57
N ALA A 935 -44.41 76.52 -38.86
CA ALA A 935 -44.81 77.80 -38.29
C ALA A 935 -44.98 77.72 -36.76
N GLY A 936 -45.62 76.64 -36.27
CA GLY A 936 -45.76 76.33 -34.85
C GLY A 936 -44.40 76.19 -34.15
N LEU A 937 -43.46 75.46 -34.78
CA LEU A 937 -42.09 75.30 -34.29
C LEU A 937 -41.33 76.64 -34.22
N ARG A 938 -41.47 77.52 -35.22
CA ARG A 938 -40.88 78.87 -35.21
C ARG A 938 -41.44 79.72 -34.06
N GLN A 939 -42.75 79.69 -33.83
CA GLN A 939 -43.36 80.38 -32.69
C GLN A 939 -42.91 79.80 -31.35
N LEU A 940 -42.81 78.46 -31.24
CA LEU A 940 -42.33 77.77 -30.04
C LEU A 940 -40.89 78.17 -29.71
N LEU A 941 -40.02 78.28 -30.72
CA LEU A 941 -38.64 78.76 -30.55
C LEU A 941 -38.59 80.22 -30.06
N ILE A 942 -39.45 81.10 -30.59
CA ILE A 942 -39.57 82.49 -30.11
C ILE A 942 -40.07 82.52 -28.66
N ARG A 943 -41.05 81.69 -28.29
CA ARG A 943 -41.56 81.58 -26.91
C ARG A 943 -40.51 81.06 -25.93
N ARG A 944 -39.68 80.08 -26.32
CA ARG A 944 -38.51 79.62 -25.52
C ARG A 944 -37.48 80.74 -25.37
N LYS A 945 -37.17 81.48 -26.43
CA LYS A 945 -36.24 82.62 -26.37
C LYS A 945 -36.73 83.73 -25.43
N LYS A 946 -38.05 83.91 -25.32
CA LYS A 946 -38.70 84.83 -24.36
C LYS A 946 -38.97 84.21 -22.97
N GLN A 947 -38.46 83.01 -22.68
CA GLN A 947 -38.65 82.24 -21.43
C GLN A 947 -40.12 82.00 -21.02
N ARG A 948 -41.07 82.05 -21.96
CA ARG A 948 -42.52 81.90 -21.67
C ARG A 948 -43.02 80.44 -21.66
N VAL A 949 -42.13 79.45 -21.73
CA VAL A 949 -42.45 78.00 -21.76
C VAL A 949 -41.39 77.24 -20.98
N SER A 950 -41.80 76.29 -20.13
CA SER A 950 -40.88 75.45 -19.35
C SER A 950 -40.05 74.52 -20.25
N ARG A 951 -38.86 74.12 -19.81
CA ARG A 951 -37.95 73.26 -20.60
C ARG A 951 -38.62 71.94 -21.04
N VAL A 952 -39.35 71.30 -20.12
CA VAL A 952 -40.05 70.04 -20.39
C VAL A 952 -41.20 70.23 -21.37
N ALA A 953 -42.01 71.27 -21.19
CA ALA A 953 -43.12 71.58 -22.10
C ALA A 953 -42.62 71.95 -23.52
N PHE A 954 -41.48 72.64 -23.59
CA PHE A 954 -40.83 72.96 -24.87
C PHE A 954 -40.33 71.71 -25.59
N GLU A 955 -39.59 70.82 -24.92
CA GLU A 955 -39.04 69.62 -25.59
C GLU A 955 -40.17 68.68 -26.05
N ARG A 956 -41.24 68.52 -25.25
CA ARG A 956 -42.43 67.75 -25.65
C ARG A 956 -43.12 68.34 -26.88
N SER A 957 -43.44 69.64 -26.84
CA SER A 957 -44.09 70.32 -27.98
C SER A 957 -43.19 70.32 -29.23
N ARG A 958 -41.86 70.44 -29.05
CA ARG A 958 -40.89 70.34 -30.16
C ARG A 958 -40.92 68.95 -30.79
N GLN A 959 -40.92 67.90 -29.98
CA GLN A 959 -41.00 66.53 -30.46
C GLN A 959 -42.33 66.28 -31.20
N ASP A 960 -43.45 66.79 -30.69
CA ASP A 960 -44.76 66.64 -31.35
C ASP A 960 -44.79 67.33 -32.73
N TYR A 961 -44.24 68.53 -32.86
CA TYR A 961 -44.09 69.19 -34.17
C TYR A 961 -43.13 68.44 -35.10
N LEU A 962 -41.97 67.96 -34.62
CA LEU A 962 -41.01 67.19 -35.44
C LEU A 962 -41.59 65.85 -35.89
N LYS A 963 -42.34 65.16 -35.01
CA LYS A 963 -43.04 63.92 -35.33
C LYS A 963 -44.13 64.15 -36.39
N THR A 964 -44.85 65.26 -36.29
CA THR A 964 -45.86 65.64 -37.30
C THR A 964 -45.20 65.90 -38.66
N ILE A 965 -44.11 66.67 -38.71
CA ILE A 965 -43.34 66.92 -39.94
C ILE A 965 -42.85 65.59 -40.53
N SER A 966 -42.22 64.72 -39.73
CA SER A 966 -41.71 63.43 -40.21
C SER A 966 -42.82 62.49 -40.71
N LYS A 967 -43.98 62.45 -40.04
CA LYS A 967 -45.10 61.61 -40.47
C LYS A 967 -45.71 62.10 -41.79
N SER A 968 -45.90 63.41 -41.91
CA SER A 968 -46.41 64.02 -43.13
C SER A 968 -45.44 63.87 -44.30
N THR A 969 -44.13 64.01 -44.10
CA THR A 969 -43.13 63.76 -45.17
C THR A 969 -43.16 62.31 -45.63
N THR A 970 -43.19 61.33 -44.72
CA THR A 970 -43.29 59.91 -45.14
C THR A 970 -44.59 59.58 -45.87
N THR A 971 -45.66 60.31 -45.58
CA THR A 971 -46.95 60.13 -46.26
C THR A 971 -46.89 60.70 -47.68
N ILE A 972 -46.28 61.87 -47.85
CA ILE A 972 -45.99 62.47 -49.16
C ILE A 972 -45.11 61.54 -50.00
N ASP A 973 -43.99 61.04 -49.44
CA ASP A 973 -43.07 60.15 -50.16
C ASP A 973 -43.76 58.86 -50.62
N ARG A 974 -44.64 58.28 -49.80
CA ARG A 974 -45.42 57.09 -50.17
C ARG A 974 -46.40 57.38 -51.31
N ILE A 975 -47.10 58.52 -51.28
CA ILE A 975 -48.04 58.89 -52.34
C ILE A 975 -47.28 59.19 -53.65
N LEU A 976 -46.13 59.85 -53.58
CA LEU A 976 -45.29 60.11 -54.75
C LEU A 976 -44.72 58.80 -55.33
N LEU A 977 -44.30 57.87 -54.49
CA LEU A 977 -43.82 56.55 -54.94
C LEU A 977 -44.95 55.77 -55.63
N ASN A 978 -46.16 55.76 -55.07
CA ASN A 978 -47.32 55.16 -55.72
C ASN A 978 -47.64 55.81 -57.08
N LEU A 979 -47.52 57.14 -57.20
CA LEU A 979 -47.69 57.85 -58.47
C LEU A 979 -46.57 57.52 -59.48
N GLN A 980 -45.33 57.32 -59.01
CA GLN A 980 -44.20 56.93 -59.86
C GLN A 980 -44.30 55.47 -60.34
N GLU A 981 -44.68 54.55 -59.46
CA GLU A 981 -44.96 53.15 -59.81
C GLU A 981 -46.09 53.06 -60.85
N GLU A 982 -47.14 53.87 -60.70
CA GLU A 982 -48.26 53.92 -61.65
C GLU A 982 -47.89 54.59 -62.99
N ALA A 983 -46.82 55.38 -63.04
CA ALA A 983 -46.32 55.99 -64.27
C ALA A 983 -45.38 55.09 -65.09
N GLY A 984 -44.92 53.95 -64.52
CA GLY A 984 -44.06 52.96 -65.18
C GLY A 984 -42.60 53.38 -65.34
N GLU A 985 -41.70 52.61 -64.75
CA GLU A 985 -40.29 52.52 -65.17
C GLU A 985 -40.19 51.49 -66.30
N ASP A 986 -39.65 51.89 -67.46
CA ASP A 986 -39.05 50.94 -68.42
C ASP A 986 -37.72 50.42 -67.87
#